data_AF-A0A8H5I5D4-F1
#
_entry.id   AF-A0A8H5I5D4-F1
#
_cell.length_a   1.000
_cell.length_b   1.000
_cell.length_c   1.000
_cell.angle_alpha   90.00
_cell.angle_beta   90.00
_cell.angle_gamma   90.00
#
_symmetry.space_group_name_H-M   'P 1'
#
loop_
_entity.id
_entity.type
_entity.pdbx_description
1 polymer ?
#
loop_
_entity_poly.entity_id
_entity_poly.type
_entity_poly.pdbx_seq_one_letter_code
_entity_poly.pdbx_strand_id
1 'polypeptide(L)'
;MTTSTFKPTFSLLNHRGAVVTETDFHGKYTVVFFGFTNCKVVCPRAIERLKSALDGLGPEISKRINAVYISVDSERDTPSTLSDFLDKKGASNFIGLTGTKEQIESVRQAFHVFAQHKPDNSVPEGYTISHTAITFILGPDGQVVDNLNDNLNKEEVIKRLQKVFSMNLDAKVYTVSDQESTKAESHGKLNKKQVASIRHIGNLARQLKGDWSHMMGRWDLNDGFGAYRFQLAYSFYTLALAHFHRLPAAPGLFKSTMERMINKMLSPDCWYYWRDASTGGGIVRTPRTEGWVDPVTKDNIMYSAYVQTMALLYNSLFDDARYQNPGALTMTYDPVLWGDGAFTFEYDQNSLNDKVYWNMVESGFLGVACEPHCVFQICNQPPILGFRLSDALNGTTTAQEVTSGYVKAWEEFGGSLSQNGGYNTFVSTHNKMLYPSSGTGGDCWAALLMHAWRPQFVEDNYQKKRDEMIERLNDGTISLKVPTITSSASAVPPSPFAADAFGWVAALAAETGDEEVLHGMLAYADKHFSPVQMNGGLFYPRKDEIFDENGQYVQNTPMQGNAILPLARLNVSKGFQRLYENPWGPNNRHYSEPALDEVGQTIDVYRAVFLPKENILQFDIAVFEPGATGKMELTRVFNRGDWTLYSDIRKVAWGDSEQLLGSEPFVEAKSKNGNLVISISDTEIVSFPISFEIITMSTTPVDPSSPIAYGPSETALLLLDWYTLFIEKLAGPTAEPALKVAVELRNWAKAHNITVVHCLIDANGTPYPACKGVDRFQGLLQVMKTLEEPEPAELRADDKDELTFHRVPGHISALKSPGLLDYLKKRGIKSLVLSGLSTSGCVLRTAITTTDAEFATTVISDACADGDEELHRIILDKIVPSRGHVKSAAEFQKEFEGARNV
;
A
#
# COMPACT_ATOMS: atom_id res chain seq x y z
N MET A 1 15.25 30.52 18.51
CA MET A 1 13.92 31.06 18.86
C MET A 1 12.91 30.01 18.44
N THR A 2 12.12 29.53 19.38
CA THR A 2 11.01 28.59 19.18
C THR A 2 10.01 29.19 18.19
N THR A 3 9.80 28.55 17.04
CA THR A 3 8.76 28.95 16.08
C THR A 3 7.39 28.69 16.71
N SER A 4 6.74 29.76 17.17
CA SER A 4 5.33 29.73 17.57
C SER A 4 4.50 29.34 16.35
N THR A 5 3.89 28.16 16.41
CA THR A 5 2.86 27.73 15.46
C THR A 5 1.55 28.43 15.82
N PHE A 6 1.00 29.18 14.86
CA PHE A 6 -0.31 29.82 14.98
C PHE A 6 -1.02 29.77 13.63
N LYS A 7 -2.36 29.81 13.67
CA LYS A 7 -3.23 29.75 12.48
C LYS A 7 -3.90 31.10 12.27
N PRO A 8 -3.41 31.91 11.31
CA PRO A 8 -3.99 33.22 11.04
C PRO A 8 -5.31 33.09 10.28
N THR A 9 -6.35 33.78 10.72
CA THR A 9 -7.63 33.90 10.02
C THR A 9 -7.77 35.28 9.40
N PHE A 10 -8.37 35.36 8.20
CA PHE A 10 -8.58 36.63 7.52
C PHE A 10 -9.69 36.54 6.48
N SER A 11 -10.32 37.69 6.20
CA SER A 11 -11.28 37.86 5.12
C SER A 11 -10.94 39.15 4.39
N LEU A 12 -10.45 39.03 3.16
CA LEU A 12 -9.92 40.14 2.36
C LEU A 12 -10.56 40.15 0.97
N LEU A 13 -10.36 41.23 0.23
CA LEU A 13 -10.71 41.32 -1.18
C LEU A 13 -9.50 40.97 -2.04
N ASN A 14 -9.66 40.07 -3.00
CA ASN A 14 -8.63 39.83 -3.99
C ASN A 14 -8.58 40.95 -5.04
N HIS A 15 -7.50 40.99 -5.82
CA HIS A 15 -7.29 41.92 -6.93
C HIS A 15 -8.35 41.85 -8.06
N ARG A 16 -9.26 40.86 -8.01
CA ARG A 16 -10.42 40.69 -8.92
C ARG A 16 -11.74 41.14 -8.29
N GLY A 17 -11.72 41.65 -7.06
CA GLY A 17 -12.88 42.16 -6.33
C GLY A 17 -13.73 41.10 -5.61
N ALA A 18 -13.29 39.84 -5.54
CA ALA A 18 -13.98 38.79 -4.79
C ALA A 18 -13.47 38.74 -3.34
N VAL A 19 -14.38 38.43 -2.40
CA VAL A 19 -14.01 38.12 -1.01
C VAL A 19 -13.31 36.76 -0.98
N VAL A 20 -12.17 36.70 -0.31
CA VAL A 20 -11.34 35.51 -0.14
C VAL A 20 -10.94 35.39 1.33
N THR A 21 -11.02 34.18 1.87
CA THR A 21 -10.65 33.84 3.25
C THR A 21 -9.45 32.90 3.30
N GLU A 22 -8.93 32.61 4.50
CA GLU A 22 -7.87 31.61 4.65
C GLU A 22 -8.29 30.20 4.18
N THR A 23 -9.57 29.86 4.30
CA THR A 23 -10.10 28.52 3.94
C THR A 23 -10.06 28.27 2.44
N ASP A 24 -10.10 29.32 1.61
CA ASP A 24 -10.02 29.20 0.15
C ASP A 24 -8.64 28.69 -0.32
N PHE A 25 -7.63 28.76 0.56
CA PHE A 25 -6.28 28.30 0.29
C PHE A 25 -5.97 26.92 0.87
N HIS A 26 -6.91 26.30 1.60
CA HIS A 26 -6.73 24.95 2.15
C HIS A 26 -6.52 23.90 1.06
N GLY A 27 -5.83 22.82 1.40
CA GLY A 27 -5.47 21.74 0.46
C GLY A 27 -4.24 22.04 -0.41
N LYS A 28 -3.69 23.26 -0.34
CA LYS A 28 -2.41 23.64 -0.96
C LYS A 28 -1.53 24.39 0.02
N TYR A 29 -0.23 24.29 -0.16
CA TYR A 29 0.69 25.17 0.56
C TYR A 29 0.54 26.60 0.05
N THR A 30 0.68 27.58 0.93
CA THR A 30 0.51 28.98 0.55
C THR A 30 1.66 29.82 1.06
N VAL A 31 2.39 30.47 0.15
CA VAL A 31 3.42 31.46 0.51
C VAL A 31 2.77 32.84 0.59
N VAL A 32 2.81 33.46 1.76
CA VAL A 32 2.16 34.75 2.04
C VAL A 32 3.22 35.81 2.28
N PHE A 33 3.29 36.81 1.39
CA PHE A 33 4.17 37.95 1.53
C PHE A 33 3.38 39.23 1.80
N PHE A 34 3.80 40.01 2.79
CA PHE A 34 3.20 41.31 3.11
C PHE A 34 4.00 42.44 2.46
N GLY A 35 3.33 43.35 1.76
CA GLY A 35 3.99 44.46 1.07
C GLY A 35 3.03 45.61 0.74
N PHE A 36 3.47 46.55 -0.09
CA PHE A 36 2.61 47.59 -0.67
C PHE A 36 3.15 48.01 -2.04
N THR A 37 2.27 48.48 -2.94
CA THR A 37 2.62 48.71 -4.35
C THR A 37 3.70 49.79 -4.56
N ASN A 38 3.77 50.78 -3.67
CA ASN A 38 4.75 51.87 -3.73
C ASN A 38 6.13 51.54 -3.13
N CYS A 39 6.38 50.30 -2.71
CA CYS A 39 7.68 49.91 -2.17
C CYS A 39 8.74 49.82 -3.30
N LYS A 40 9.75 50.70 -3.24
CA LYS A 40 10.74 50.85 -4.34
C LYS A 40 11.81 49.75 -4.41
N VAL A 41 12.08 49.03 -3.31
CA VAL A 41 13.27 48.14 -3.23
C VAL A 41 12.92 46.72 -2.77
N VAL A 42 12.25 46.58 -1.62
CA VAL A 42 12.08 45.27 -0.97
C VAL A 42 11.01 44.42 -1.64
N CYS A 43 9.80 44.95 -1.87
CA CYS A 43 8.72 44.18 -2.48
C CYS A 43 9.04 43.67 -3.89
N PRO A 44 9.62 44.47 -4.81
CA PRO A 44 10.01 43.96 -6.14
C PRO A 44 11.04 42.82 -6.07
N ARG A 45 11.99 42.90 -5.13
CA ARG A 45 13.01 41.87 -4.91
C ARG A 45 12.38 40.57 -4.37
N ALA A 46 11.46 40.68 -3.42
CA ALA A 46 10.77 39.53 -2.85
C ALA A 46 9.91 38.80 -3.89
N ILE A 47 9.19 39.54 -4.73
CA ILE A 47 8.39 38.96 -5.83
C ILE A 47 9.29 38.21 -6.82
N GLU A 48 10.38 38.82 -7.27
CA GLU A 48 11.29 38.18 -8.22
C GLU A 48 11.96 36.94 -7.63
N ARG A 49 12.33 36.98 -6.34
CA ARG A 49 12.87 35.82 -5.62
C ARG A 49 11.85 34.69 -5.54
N LEU A 50 10.62 34.97 -5.12
CA LEU A 50 9.58 33.96 -4.97
C LEU A 50 9.22 33.34 -6.32
N LYS A 51 9.07 34.16 -7.36
CA LYS A 51 8.86 33.70 -8.73
C LYS A 51 10.00 32.78 -9.19
N SER A 52 11.24 33.25 -9.10
CA SER A 52 12.43 32.46 -9.46
C SER A 52 12.54 31.16 -8.67
N ALA A 53 12.17 31.16 -7.39
CA ALA A 53 12.17 29.97 -6.56
C ALA A 53 11.07 28.99 -6.96
N LEU A 54 9.84 29.46 -7.18
CA LEU A 54 8.72 28.64 -7.64
C LEU A 54 8.97 28.03 -9.03
N ASP A 55 9.60 28.77 -9.94
CA ASP A 55 10.03 28.27 -11.25
C ASP A 55 11.11 27.18 -11.10
N GLY A 56 12.03 27.36 -10.15
CA GLY A 56 13.10 26.41 -9.84
C GLY A 56 12.64 25.10 -9.18
N LEU A 57 11.41 25.03 -8.65
CA LEU A 57 10.83 23.81 -8.08
C LEU A 57 10.27 22.85 -9.15
N GLY A 58 10.12 23.32 -10.39
CA GLY A 58 9.51 22.56 -11.48
C GLY A 58 7.97 22.64 -11.51
N PRO A 59 7.35 22.36 -12.67
CA PRO A 59 5.93 22.66 -12.93
C PRO A 59 4.96 21.83 -12.07
N GLU A 60 5.33 20.61 -11.66
CA GLU A 60 4.44 19.73 -10.90
C GLU A 60 4.32 20.14 -9.42
N ILE A 61 5.42 20.61 -8.82
CA ILE A 61 5.42 21.09 -7.43
C ILE A 61 4.81 22.49 -7.36
N SER A 62 5.16 23.37 -8.31
CA SER A 62 4.68 24.76 -8.35
C SER A 62 3.14 24.87 -8.41
N LYS A 63 2.44 23.96 -9.12
CA LYS A 63 0.95 23.92 -9.17
C LYS A 63 0.28 23.65 -7.80
N ARG A 64 1.00 23.08 -6.85
CA ARG A 64 0.53 22.75 -5.50
C ARG A 64 0.76 23.88 -4.49
N ILE A 65 1.28 25.02 -4.95
CA ILE A 65 1.60 26.18 -4.12
C ILE A 65 0.80 27.38 -4.59
N ASN A 66 0.10 28.03 -3.66
CA ASN A 66 -0.47 29.35 -3.87
C ASN A 66 0.56 30.42 -3.50
N ALA A 67 0.73 31.44 -4.34
CA ALA A 67 1.53 32.61 -4.01
C ALA A 67 0.60 33.79 -3.72
N VAL A 68 0.61 34.29 -2.49
CA VAL A 68 -0.30 35.33 -2.00
C VAL A 68 0.49 36.57 -1.61
N TYR A 69 0.04 37.72 -2.10
CA TYR A 69 0.59 39.04 -1.76
C TYR A 69 -0.47 39.84 -1.00
N ILE A 70 -0.24 40.16 0.27
CA ILE A 70 -1.18 40.93 1.11
C ILE A 70 -0.67 42.36 1.22
N SER A 71 -1.48 43.33 0.79
CA SER A 71 -1.14 44.74 0.98
C SER A 71 -1.28 45.17 2.44
N VAL A 72 -0.34 45.97 2.93
CA VAL A 72 -0.44 46.69 4.22
C VAL A 72 -0.91 48.14 4.07
N ASP A 73 -1.24 48.58 2.85
CA ASP A 73 -1.60 49.96 2.51
C ASP A 73 -3.00 50.06 1.91
N SER A 74 -4.02 49.86 2.76
CA SER A 74 -5.44 49.91 2.35
C SER A 74 -5.87 51.25 1.73
N GLU A 75 -5.14 52.34 1.97
CA GLU A 75 -5.50 53.68 1.50
C GLU A 75 -5.10 53.91 0.03
N ARG A 76 -4.08 53.18 -0.47
CA ARG A 76 -3.56 53.34 -1.85
C ARG A 76 -3.71 52.07 -2.72
N ASP A 77 -3.64 50.90 -2.10
CA ASP A 77 -3.63 49.62 -2.80
C ASP A 77 -5.06 49.08 -2.97
N THR A 78 -5.80 49.66 -3.92
CA THR A 78 -7.10 49.11 -4.34
C THR A 78 -6.91 47.81 -5.14
N PRO A 79 -7.95 46.96 -5.30
CA PRO A 79 -7.86 45.74 -6.10
C PRO A 79 -7.28 45.95 -7.50
N SER A 80 -7.67 47.02 -8.20
CA SER A 80 -7.16 47.35 -9.53
C SER A 80 -5.69 47.76 -9.48
N THR A 81 -5.28 48.61 -8.53
CA THR A 81 -3.89 49.02 -8.35
C THR A 81 -2.98 47.81 -8.09
N LEU A 82 -3.46 46.86 -7.29
CA LEU A 82 -2.73 45.66 -6.93
C LEU A 82 -2.60 44.68 -8.12
N SER A 83 -3.66 44.53 -8.92
CA SER A 83 -3.62 43.75 -10.16
C SER A 83 -2.57 44.32 -11.12
N ASP A 84 -2.63 45.62 -11.40
CA ASP A 84 -1.69 46.31 -12.30
C ASP A 84 -0.24 46.18 -11.82
N PHE A 85 -0.03 46.22 -10.49
CA PHE A 85 1.29 46.08 -9.90
C PHE A 85 1.85 44.66 -10.09
N LEU A 86 1.08 43.62 -9.80
CA LEU A 86 1.51 42.23 -9.97
C LEU A 86 1.78 41.90 -11.44
N ASP A 87 0.93 42.39 -12.35
CA ASP A 87 1.11 42.20 -13.80
C ASP A 87 2.38 42.91 -14.30
N LYS A 88 2.61 44.17 -13.91
CA LYS A 88 3.84 44.91 -14.26
C LYS A 88 5.11 44.25 -13.73
N LYS A 89 5.01 43.44 -12.67
CA LYS A 89 6.13 42.67 -12.10
C LYS A 89 6.23 41.25 -12.65
N GLY A 90 5.38 40.87 -13.62
CA GLY A 90 5.39 39.54 -14.21
C GLY A 90 5.04 38.44 -13.21
N ALA A 91 4.19 38.76 -12.24
CA ALA A 91 3.68 37.87 -11.19
C ALA A 91 2.16 37.70 -11.30
N SER A 92 1.64 37.56 -12.51
CA SER A 92 0.19 37.44 -12.79
C SER A 92 -0.45 36.18 -12.21
N ASN A 93 0.35 35.20 -11.81
CA ASN A 93 -0.05 34.00 -11.09
C ASN A 93 -0.18 34.22 -9.57
N PHE A 94 0.20 35.38 -9.04
CA PHE A 94 0.07 35.69 -7.62
C PHE A 94 -1.33 36.20 -7.31
N ILE A 95 -1.81 35.88 -6.12
CA ILE A 95 -3.10 36.32 -5.61
C ILE A 95 -2.85 37.54 -4.73
N GLY A 96 -3.04 38.73 -5.30
CA GLY A 96 -3.05 39.98 -4.54
C GLY A 96 -4.30 40.10 -3.68
N LEU A 97 -4.14 40.40 -2.39
CA LEU A 97 -5.20 40.66 -1.41
C LEU A 97 -5.05 42.06 -0.81
N THR A 98 -6.18 42.76 -0.64
CA THR A 98 -6.31 44.06 0.02
C THR A 98 -7.66 44.13 0.75
N GLY A 99 -7.96 45.23 1.46
CA GLY A 99 -9.21 45.35 2.21
C GLY A 99 -9.38 46.72 2.84
N THR A 100 -10.40 46.86 3.68
CA THR A 100 -10.55 48.07 4.50
C THR A 100 -9.42 48.15 5.53
N LYS A 101 -9.23 49.34 6.11
CA LYS A 101 -8.22 49.58 7.15
C LYS A 101 -8.34 48.61 8.33
N GLU A 102 -9.57 48.30 8.72
CA GLU A 102 -9.88 47.35 9.79
C GLU A 102 -9.51 45.91 9.40
N GLN A 103 -9.78 45.50 8.16
CA GLN A 103 -9.42 44.18 7.65
C GLN A 103 -7.90 44.01 7.54
N ILE A 104 -7.19 45.03 7.05
CA ILE A 104 -5.73 45.02 6.96
C ILE A 104 -5.10 44.98 8.36
N GLU A 105 -5.62 45.74 9.32
CA GLU A 105 -5.10 45.70 10.68
C GLU A 105 -5.38 44.35 11.36
N SER A 106 -6.56 43.76 11.13
CA SER A 106 -6.90 42.42 11.64
C SER A 106 -5.94 41.34 11.10
N VAL A 107 -5.69 41.30 9.79
CA VAL A 107 -4.78 40.29 9.21
C VAL A 107 -3.34 40.54 9.65
N ARG A 108 -2.91 41.80 9.80
CA ARG A 108 -1.59 42.13 10.33
C ARG A 108 -1.40 41.59 11.74
N GLN A 109 -2.41 41.74 12.60
CA GLN A 109 -2.37 41.19 13.97
C GLN A 109 -2.37 39.66 13.96
N ALA A 110 -3.18 39.04 13.11
CA ALA A 110 -3.24 37.59 12.96
C ALA A 110 -1.90 36.98 12.53
N PHE A 111 -1.13 37.67 11.69
CA PHE A 111 0.21 37.25 11.24
C PHE A 111 1.37 37.83 12.05
N HIS A 112 1.09 38.62 13.09
CA HIS A 112 2.09 39.35 13.88
C HIS A 112 3.05 40.23 13.03
N VAL A 113 2.52 40.85 11.97
CA VAL A 113 3.28 41.72 11.06
C VAL A 113 3.25 43.16 11.57
N PHE A 114 4.40 43.84 11.59
CA PHE A 114 4.49 45.27 11.91
C PHE A 114 4.45 46.13 10.62
N ALA A 115 3.69 47.22 10.64
CA ALA A 115 3.61 48.22 9.58
C ALA A 115 3.19 49.55 10.20
N GLN A 116 3.90 50.62 9.87
CA GLN A 116 3.62 51.95 10.41
C GLN A 116 3.85 53.02 9.34
N HIS A 117 2.88 53.95 9.23
CA HIS A 117 3.04 55.16 8.44
C HIS A 117 4.18 56.01 8.99
N LYS A 118 5.09 56.40 8.10
CA LYS A 118 6.20 57.29 8.39
C LYS A 118 6.12 58.48 7.43
N PRO A 119 6.02 59.72 7.93
CA PRO A 119 6.05 60.91 7.08
C PRO A 119 7.33 60.93 6.24
N ASP A 120 7.19 61.19 4.96
CA ASP A 120 8.30 61.26 4.01
C ASP A 120 7.98 62.33 2.96
N ASN A 121 8.56 63.51 3.15
CA ASN A 121 8.36 64.65 2.25
C ASN A 121 9.14 64.52 0.93
N SER A 122 9.92 63.44 0.75
CA SER A 122 10.66 63.16 -0.50
C SER A 122 9.83 62.41 -1.55
N VAL A 123 8.61 61.99 -1.20
CA VAL A 123 7.65 61.36 -2.12
C VAL A 123 6.40 62.25 -2.30
N PRO A 124 5.82 62.32 -3.51
CA PRO A 124 4.68 63.20 -3.80
C PRO A 124 3.48 63.03 -2.86
N GLU A 125 3.34 61.85 -2.26
CA GLU A 125 2.21 61.44 -1.43
C GLU A 125 2.44 61.69 0.08
N GLY A 126 3.62 62.18 0.48
CA GLY A 126 3.90 62.66 1.84
C GLY A 126 4.18 61.60 2.92
N TYR A 127 4.10 60.31 2.61
CA TYR A 127 4.44 59.23 3.56
C TYR A 127 4.91 57.92 2.90
N THR A 128 5.72 57.17 3.65
CA THR A 128 6.13 55.79 3.38
C THR A 128 5.65 54.85 4.49
N ILE A 129 5.72 53.53 4.27
CA ILE A 129 5.33 52.52 5.26
C ILE A 129 6.56 51.71 5.64
N SER A 130 6.96 51.80 6.92
CA SER A 130 7.91 50.86 7.51
C SER A 130 7.16 49.56 7.81
N HIS A 131 7.45 48.45 7.11
CA HIS A 131 6.81 47.15 7.35
C HIS A 131 7.84 46.02 7.47
N THR A 132 7.44 44.94 8.15
CA THR A 132 8.25 43.72 8.26
C THR A 132 8.30 42.97 6.92
N ALA A 133 9.50 42.74 6.39
CA ALA A 133 9.72 41.99 5.15
C ALA A 133 9.97 40.51 5.45
N ILE A 134 8.89 39.77 5.71
CA ILE A 134 8.92 38.32 5.95
C ILE A 134 7.89 37.66 5.02
N THR A 135 8.25 36.50 4.45
CA THR A 135 7.29 35.63 3.76
C THR A 135 6.93 34.47 4.68
N PHE A 136 5.65 34.24 4.92
CA PHE A 136 5.19 33.08 5.69
C PHE A 136 4.88 31.92 4.75
N ILE A 137 5.10 30.69 5.22
CA ILE A 137 4.69 29.47 4.54
C ILE A 137 3.55 28.87 5.37
N LEU A 138 2.37 28.80 4.77
CA LEU A 138 1.20 28.13 5.34
C LEU A 138 1.12 26.69 4.82
N GLY A 139 0.84 25.75 5.72
CA GLY A 139 0.49 24.38 5.38
C GLY A 139 -0.89 24.26 4.74
N PRO A 140 -1.25 23.09 4.19
CA PRO A 140 -2.56 22.83 3.59
C PRO A 140 -3.76 23.01 4.54
N ASP A 141 -3.52 23.01 5.84
CA ASP A 141 -4.49 23.23 6.92
C ASP A 141 -4.57 24.70 7.37
N GLY A 142 -3.78 25.59 6.76
CA GLY A 142 -3.71 27.01 7.07
C GLY A 142 -2.78 27.40 8.22
N GLN A 143 -2.04 26.46 8.83
CA GLN A 143 -1.07 26.80 9.89
C GLN A 143 0.23 27.36 9.31
N VAL A 144 0.86 28.32 10.01
CA VAL A 144 2.22 28.78 9.67
C VAL A 144 3.21 27.67 10.00
N VAL A 145 3.84 27.07 8.97
CA VAL A 145 4.79 25.96 9.10
C VAL A 145 6.25 26.41 9.04
N ASP A 146 6.55 27.52 8.37
CA ASP A 146 7.89 28.14 8.34
C ASP A 146 7.79 29.62 7.90
N ASN A 147 8.88 30.37 8.02
CA ASN A 147 9.02 31.73 7.50
C ASN A 147 10.37 31.97 6.78
N LEU A 148 10.33 32.79 5.74
CA LEU A 148 11.48 33.17 4.91
C LEU A 148 11.84 34.62 5.18
N ASN A 149 13.08 34.84 5.61
CA ASN A 149 13.65 36.17 5.80
C ASN A 149 14.08 36.78 4.47
N ASP A 150 14.07 38.11 4.40
CA ASP A 150 14.39 38.82 3.16
C ASP A 150 15.87 38.72 2.71
N ASN A 151 16.77 38.23 3.55
CA ASN A 151 18.18 38.05 3.19
C ASN A 151 18.52 36.69 2.55
N LEU A 152 17.55 35.76 2.46
CA LEU A 152 17.77 34.45 1.85
C LEU A 152 17.91 34.57 0.32
N ASN A 153 18.88 33.86 -0.26
CA ASN A 153 19.04 33.75 -1.71
C ASN A 153 18.06 32.73 -2.32
N LYS A 154 18.03 32.64 -3.65
CA LYS A 154 17.11 31.78 -4.40
C LYS A 154 17.28 30.31 -4.02
N GLU A 155 18.53 29.83 -3.97
CA GLU A 155 18.87 28.44 -3.70
C GLU A 155 18.46 28.02 -2.28
N GLU A 156 18.62 28.91 -1.30
CA GLU A 156 18.18 28.70 0.08
C GLU A 156 16.66 28.69 0.21
N VAL A 157 15.95 29.56 -0.53
CA VAL A 157 14.49 29.54 -0.58
C VAL A 157 14.00 28.26 -1.24
N ILE A 158 14.60 27.84 -2.36
CA ILE A 158 14.29 26.55 -3.00
C ILE A 158 14.53 25.41 -2.02
N LYS A 159 15.68 25.38 -1.33
CA LYS A 159 16.01 24.32 -0.37
C LYS A 159 15.05 24.31 0.83
N ARG A 160 14.62 25.48 1.33
CA ARG A 160 13.62 25.59 2.40
C ARG A 160 12.25 25.12 1.95
N LEU A 161 11.79 25.59 0.80
CA LEU A 161 10.55 25.16 0.18
C LEU A 161 10.61 23.65 -0.06
N GLN A 162 11.65 23.14 -0.72
CA GLN A 162 11.88 21.71 -0.91
C GLN A 162 11.95 20.96 0.41
N LYS A 163 12.51 21.49 1.49
CA LYS A 163 12.52 20.84 2.80
C LYS A 163 11.11 20.74 3.39
N VAL A 164 10.34 21.84 3.33
CA VAL A 164 8.94 21.87 3.78
C VAL A 164 8.08 20.94 2.90
N PHE A 165 8.39 20.83 1.61
CA PHE A 165 7.74 19.94 0.66
C PHE A 165 8.24 18.49 0.75
N SER A 166 9.51 18.25 1.08
CA SER A 166 10.13 16.91 1.17
C SER A 166 9.75 16.22 2.46
N MET A 167 9.65 16.99 3.55
CA MET A 167 9.02 16.58 4.81
C MET A 167 7.57 16.10 4.62
N ASN A 168 6.93 16.41 3.48
CA ASN A 168 5.60 15.94 3.11
C ASN A 168 5.51 15.20 1.75
N LEU A 169 6.64 15.02 1.03
CA LEU A 169 6.77 14.11 -0.11
C LEU A 169 7.21 12.71 0.36
N ASP A 170 7.73 12.60 1.58
CA ASP A 170 7.89 11.32 2.29
C ASP A 170 6.57 10.81 2.88
N ALA A 171 5.50 11.62 2.87
CA ALA A 171 4.15 11.10 2.71
C ALA A 171 3.96 10.66 1.25
N LYS A 172 4.79 9.70 0.82
CA LYS A 172 4.37 8.77 -0.22
C LYS A 172 3.02 8.25 0.26
N VAL A 173 1.96 8.60 -0.44
CA VAL A 173 1.04 7.54 -0.84
C VAL A 173 1.98 6.55 -1.51
N TYR A 174 2.38 5.51 -0.78
CA TYR A 174 3.17 4.43 -1.32
C TYR A 174 2.25 3.75 -2.33
N THR A 175 2.17 4.33 -3.52
CA THR A 175 1.66 3.65 -4.69
C THR A 175 2.64 2.53 -4.91
N VAL A 176 2.19 1.33 -4.53
CA VAL A 176 2.71 0.06 -5.01
C VAL A 176 3.00 0.27 -6.50
N SER A 177 4.26 0.04 -6.89
CA SER A 177 4.77 0.20 -8.25
C SER A 177 3.74 -0.20 -9.31
N ASP A 178 3.56 0.66 -10.31
CA ASP A 178 2.68 0.53 -11.48
C ASP A 178 2.93 -0.74 -12.31
N GLN A 179 2.46 -1.88 -11.79
CA GLN A 179 2.09 -3.03 -12.59
C GLN A 179 0.82 -3.62 -11.95
N GLU A 180 -0.32 -3.39 -12.63
CA GLU A 180 -1.69 -3.82 -12.30
C GLU A 180 -2.52 -2.82 -11.47
N SER A 181 -3.46 -2.13 -12.14
CA SER A 181 -4.47 -1.25 -11.54
C SER A 181 -5.28 -1.92 -10.40
N THR A 182 -5.42 -3.25 -10.43
CA THR A 182 -6.11 -4.06 -9.42
C THR A 182 -5.40 -4.09 -8.06
N LYS A 183 -4.08 -3.89 -8.00
CA LYS A 183 -3.33 -3.77 -6.73
C LYS A 183 -3.44 -2.38 -6.12
N ALA A 184 -3.52 -1.35 -6.96
CA ALA A 184 -3.71 0.03 -6.50
C ALA A 184 -5.08 0.21 -5.82
N GLU A 185 -6.12 -0.48 -6.31
CA GLU A 185 -7.46 -0.43 -5.72
C GLU A 185 -7.53 -1.05 -4.32
N SER A 186 -6.84 -2.18 -4.10
CA SER A 186 -6.86 -2.92 -2.83
C SER A 186 -6.36 -2.06 -1.68
N HIS A 187 -5.22 -1.39 -1.79
CA HIS A 187 -4.63 -0.66 -0.67
C HIS A 187 -5.04 0.83 -0.60
N GLY A 188 -6.05 1.22 -1.39
CA GLY A 188 -6.58 2.58 -1.40
C GLY A 188 -7.29 2.95 -0.10
N LYS A 189 -7.26 4.24 0.23
CA LYS A 189 -8.05 4.80 1.35
C LYS A 189 -9.54 4.61 1.06
N LEU A 190 -10.26 4.01 2.00
CA LEU A 190 -11.71 3.85 1.93
C LEU A 190 -12.40 5.21 1.94
N ASN A 191 -13.55 5.30 1.27
CA ASN A 191 -14.44 6.46 1.39
C ASN A 191 -15.39 6.31 2.59
N LYS A 192 -16.06 7.42 2.97
CA LYS A 192 -17.00 7.45 4.11
C LYS A 192 -18.13 6.42 4.00
N LYS A 193 -18.66 6.15 2.79
CA LYS A 193 -19.73 5.18 2.59
C LYS A 193 -19.24 3.74 2.81
N GLN A 194 -18.03 3.42 2.37
CA GLN A 194 -17.40 2.12 2.62
C GLN A 194 -17.19 1.86 4.12
N VAL A 195 -16.62 2.85 4.83
CA VAL A 195 -16.44 2.77 6.29
C VAL A 195 -17.79 2.62 7.01
N ALA A 196 -18.79 3.41 6.62
CA ALA A 196 -20.14 3.32 7.17
C ALA A 196 -20.82 1.96 6.86
N SER A 197 -20.51 1.31 5.73
CA SER A 197 -20.98 -0.06 5.44
C SER A 197 -20.36 -1.10 6.38
N ILE A 198 -19.06 -1.02 6.67
CA ILE A 198 -18.39 -1.89 7.67
C ILE A 198 -19.04 -1.69 9.05
N ARG A 199 -19.27 -0.43 9.43
CA ARG A 199 -19.90 -0.07 10.70
C ARG A 199 -21.34 -0.60 10.81
N HIS A 200 -22.12 -0.55 9.74
CA HIS A 200 -23.47 -1.11 9.70
C HIS A 200 -23.48 -2.62 9.96
N ILE A 201 -22.61 -3.38 9.30
CA ILE A 201 -22.45 -4.82 9.56
C ILE A 201 -22.07 -5.07 11.03
N GLY A 202 -21.14 -4.26 11.57
CA GLY A 202 -20.76 -4.30 12.98
C GLY A 202 -21.91 -4.00 13.94
N ASN A 203 -22.82 -3.09 13.59
CA ASN A 203 -24.03 -2.79 14.36
C ASN A 203 -24.95 -4.03 14.44
N LEU A 204 -25.21 -4.70 13.32
CA LEU A 204 -26.05 -5.91 13.26
C LEU A 204 -25.45 -7.09 14.04
N ALA A 205 -24.13 -7.27 13.96
CA ALA A 205 -23.42 -8.32 14.69
C ALA A 205 -23.45 -8.12 16.22
N ARG A 206 -23.57 -6.87 16.69
CA ARG A 206 -23.58 -6.51 18.12
C ARG A 206 -24.94 -6.57 18.80
N GLN A 207 -26.03 -6.72 18.03
CA GLN A 207 -27.36 -6.92 18.60
C GLN A 207 -27.38 -8.11 19.58
N LEU A 208 -28.27 -8.02 20.57
CA LEU A 208 -28.41 -9.07 21.59
C LEU A 208 -28.83 -10.41 20.95
N LYS A 209 -28.56 -11.51 21.66
CA LYS A 209 -29.03 -12.83 21.22
C LYS A 209 -30.56 -12.82 21.10
N GLY A 210 -31.08 -13.24 19.95
CA GLY A 210 -32.51 -13.21 19.62
C GLY A 210 -33.02 -11.85 19.10
N ASP A 211 -32.21 -10.79 19.15
CA ASP A 211 -32.52 -9.53 18.48
C ASP A 211 -32.00 -9.57 17.03
N TRP A 212 -32.97 -9.52 16.12
CA TRP A 212 -32.79 -9.54 14.67
C TRP A 212 -33.37 -8.28 14.03
N SER A 213 -33.57 -7.20 14.80
CA SER A 213 -34.13 -5.95 14.26
C SER A 213 -33.36 -5.49 13.01
N HIS A 214 -34.09 -5.06 11.97
CA HIS A 214 -33.55 -4.69 10.65
C HIS A 214 -32.96 -5.85 9.81
N MET A 215 -32.90 -7.06 10.35
CA MET A 215 -32.66 -8.29 9.61
C MET A 215 -33.99 -9.01 9.45
N MET A 216 -34.33 -9.51 8.25
CA MET A 216 -35.54 -10.32 8.03
C MET A 216 -35.59 -10.84 6.58
N GLY A 217 -36.59 -11.66 6.26
CA GLY A 217 -36.90 -12.06 4.90
C GLY A 217 -37.90 -11.10 4.22
N ARG A 218 -38.39 -11.52 3.05
CA ARG A 218 -39.36 -10.79 2.21
C ARG A 218 -40.82 -11.17 2.47
N TRP A 219 -41.08 -12.38 2.98
CA TRP A 219 -42.42 -12.99 3.06
C TRP A 219 -42.59 -13.68 4.40
N ASP A 220 -43.82 -13.78 4.93
CA ASP A 220 -44.13 -14.51 6.17
C ASP A 220 -43.58 -15.97 6.20
N LEU A 221 -43.38 -16.60 5.03
CA LEU A 221 -42.75 -17.93 4.89
C LEU A 221 -41.22 -17.89 4.73
N ASN A 222 -40.66 -16.80 4.22
CA ASN A 222 -39.22 -16.52 4.24
C ASN A 222 -38.78 -15.86 5.57
N ASP A 223 -39.76 -15.47 6.40
CA ASP A 223 -39.65 -14.84 7.71
C ASP A 223 -39.69 -15.86 8.86
N GLY A 224 -39.64 -17.16 8.55
CA GLY A 224 -39.62 -18.22 9.55
C GLY A 224 -38.25 -18.37 10.24
N PHE A 225 -37.27 -18.98 9.57
CA PHE A 225 -36.12 -19.53 10.30
C PHE A 225 -34.81 -19.66 9.48
N GLY A 226 -34.72 -19.04 8.29
CA GLY A 226 -33.58 -19.27 7.38
C GLY A 226 -32.98 -18.03 6.72
N ALA A 227 -33.63 -16.86 6.72
CA ALA A 227 -33.11 -15.68 6.00
C ALA A 227 -31.84 -15.08 6.65
N TYR A 228 -31.72 -15.21 7.97
CA TYR A 228 -30.60 -14.65 8.74
C TYR A 228 -29.25 -15.23 8.30
N ARG A 229 -29.18 -16.53 7.99
CA ARG A 229 -27.94 -17.19 7.61
C ARG A 229 -27.33 -16.61 6.32
N PHE A 230 -28.15 -16.19 5.36
CA PHE A 230 -27.65 -15.56 4.13
C PHE A 230 -27.07 -14.17 4.43
N GLN A 231 -27.80 -13.35 5.21
CA GLN A 231 -27.33 -12.02 5.60
C GLN A 231 -26.03 -12.10 6.41
N LEU A 232 -25.94 -13.03 7.37
CA LEU A 232 -24.74 -13.26 8.15
C LEU A 232 -23.57 -13.73 7.27
N ALA A 233 -23.77 -14.74 6.43
CA ALA A 233 -22.70 -15.27 5.58
C ALA A 233 -22.15 -14.22 4.61
N TYR A 234 -23.00 -13.50 3.88
CA TYR A 234 -22.54 -12.49 2.91
C TYR A 234 -22.00 -11.22 3.57
N SER A 235 -22.51 -10.84 4.73
CA SER A 235 -21.88 -9.79 5.54
C SER A 235 -20.50 -10.23 6.04
N PHE A 236 -20.34 -11.51 6.40
CA PHE A 236 -19.07 -12.08 6.82
C PHE A 236 -18.06 -12.09 5.67
N TYR A 237 -18.48 -12.48 4.47
CA TYR A 237 -17.66 -12.41 3.26
C TYR A 237 -17.28 -10.97 2.91
N THR A 238 -18.19 -10.03 3.11
CA THR A 238 -17.91 -8.59 2.92
C THR A 238 -16.80 -8.13 3.86
N LEU A 239 -16.87 -8.48 5.15
CA LEU A 239 -15.82 -8.15 6.12
C LEU A 239 -14.50 -8.87 5.80
N ALA A 240 -14.56 -10.13 5.36
CA ALA A 240 -13.39 -10.89 4.94
C ALA A 240 -12.67 -10.21 3.78
N LEU A 241 -13.40 -9.79 2.73
CA LEU A 241 -12.83 -9.07 1.59
C LEU A 241 -12.31 -7.68 1.98
N ALA A 242 -13.03 -6.95 2.84
CA ALA A 242 -12.59 -5.66 3.35
C ALA A 242 -11.29 -5.80 4.15
N HIS A 243 -11.18 -6.81 5.02
CA HIS A 243 -9.96 -7.07 5.76
C HIS A 243 -8.81 -7.50 4.84
N PHE A 244 -9.03 -8.50 4.00
CA PHE A 244 -7.98 -9.07 3.15
C PHE A 244 -7.45 -8.08 2.11
N HIS A 245 -8.33 -7.33 1.44
CA HIS A 245 -7.95 -6.44 0.35
C HIS A 245 -7.71 -5.00 0.79
N ARG A 246 -8.57 -4.45 1.67
CA ARG A 246 -8.61 -3.00 1.96
C ARG A 246 -7.87 -2.61 3.22
N LEU A 247 -8.07 -3.37 4.29
CA LEU A 247 -7.56 -3.08 5.63
C LEU A 247 -6.79 -4.28 6.21
N PRO A 248 -5.73 -4.78 5.53
CA PRO A 248 -5.01 -5.96 5.97
C PRO A 248 -4.38 -5.75 7.35
N ALA A 249 -3.82 -4.56 7.63
CA ALA A 249 -3.18 -4.31 8.92
C ALA A 249 -4.15 -3.89 10.04
N ALA A 250 -5.46 -4.17 9.93
CA ALA A 250 -6.44 -3.88 10.98
C ALA A 250 -7.31 -5.09 11.39
N PRO A 251 -6.71 -6.24 11.79
CA PRO A 251 -7.48 -7.41 12.21
C PRO A 251 -8.42 -7.10 13.39
N GLY A 252 -8.03 -6.21 14.29
CA GLY A 252 -8.82 -5.80 15.45
C GLY A 252 -10.17 -5.16 15.14
N LEU A 253 -10.30 -4.58 13.95
CA LEU A 253 -11.57 -4.01 13.47
C LEU A 253 -12.61 -5.10 13.18
N PHE A 254 -12.17 -6.28 12.73
CA PHE A 254 -13.03 -7.33 12.18
C PHE A 254 -13.21 -8.51 13.12
N LYS A 255 -12.15 -8.90 13.84
CA LYS A 255 -12.07 -10.16 14.60
C LYS A 255 -13.28 -10.38 15.51
N SER A 256 -13.53 -9.47 16.45
CA SER A 256 -14.65 -9.60 17.40
C SER A 256 -16.04 -9.57 16.75
N THR A 257 -16.20 -8.83 15.65
CA THR A 257 -17.45 -8.79 14.87
C THR A 257 -17.70 -10.14 14.20
N MET A 258 -16.68 -10.69 13.55
CA MET A 258 -16.75 -11.98 12.85
C MET A 258 -16.99 -13.14 13.82
N GLU A 259 -16.36 -13.13 15.00
CA GLU A 259 -16.64 -14.08 16.09
C GLU A 259 -18.13 -14.07 16.51
N ARG A 260 -18.70 -12.86 16.72
CA ARG A 260 -20.12 -12.71 17.06
C ARG A 260 -21.03 -13.23 15.97
N MET A 261 -20.66 -13.04 14.71
CA MET A 261 -21.44 -13.54 13.57
C MET A 261 -21.43 -15.07 13.49
N ILE A 262 -20.30 -15.73 13.75
CA ILE A 262 -20.24 -17.20 13.85
C ILE A 262 -21.13 -17.68 15.01
N ASN A 263 -21.05 -17.03 16.18
CA ASN A 263 -21.91 -17.38 17.32
C ASN A 263 -23.41 -17.19 17.00
N LYS A 264 -23.77 -16.13 16.25
CA LYS A 264 -25.13 -15.93 15.74
C LYS A 264 -25.53 -17.01 14.72
N MET A 265 -24.62 -17.41 13.83
CA MET A 265 -24.87 -18.48 12.84
C MET A 265 -25.18 -19.83 13.51
N LEU A 266 -24.52 -20.14 14.62
CA LEU A 266 -24.76 -21.37 15.40
C LEU A 266 -26.04 -21.32 16.25
N SER A 267 -26.73 -20.18 16.29
CA SER A 267 -27.97 -20.05 17.05
C SER A 267 -29.13 -20.81 16.38
N PRO A 268 -30.08 -21.35 17.17
CA PRO A 268 -31.26 -22.05 16.64
C PRO A 268 -32.04 -21.25 15.60
N ASP A 269 -32.06 -19.91 15.71
CA ASP A 269 -32.73 -19.02 14.75
C ASP A 269 -32.19 -19.15 13.32
N CYS A 270 -30.97 -19.67 13.15
CA CYS A 270 -30.30 -19.83 11.85
C CYS A 270 -30.35 -21.25 11.29
N TRP A 271 -30.56 -22.28 12.11
CA TRP A 271 -30.46 -23.68 11.67
C TRP A 271 -31.68 -24.55 12.01
N TYR A 272 -32.50 -24.16 12.98
CA TYR A 272 -33.61 -24.98 13.44
C TYR A 272 -34.71 -25.15 12.39
N TYR A 273 -34.78 -24.28 11.37
CA TYR A 273 -35.62 -24.48 10.18
C TYR A 273 -35.43 -25.84 9.54
N TRP A 274 -34.22 -26.41 9.65
CA TRP A 274 -33.87 -27.68 9.03
C TRP A 274 -34.73 -28.84 9.53
N ARG A 275 -35.19 -28.78 10.78
CA ARG A 275 -36.16 -29.76 11.30
C ARG A 275 -37.34 -29.91 10.34
N ASP A 276 -37.89 -28.80 9.85
CA ASP A 276 -39.06 -28.85 8.98
C ASP A 276 -38.66 -29.07 7.51
N ALA A 277 -37.56 -28.46 7.06
CA ALA A 277 -37.08 -28.53 5.67
C ALA A 277 -36.44 -29.87 5.28
N SER A 278 -35.90 -30.64 6.24
CA SER A 278 -35.25 -31.94 6.03
C SER A 278 -36.17 -33.03 5.47
N THR A 279 -37.49 -32.81 5.51
CA THR A 279 -38.48 -33.70 4.89
C THR A 279 -38.93 -33.23 3.50
N GLY A 280 -38.29 -32.21 2.95
CA GLY A 280 -38.68 -31.58 1.69
C GLY A 280 -39.99 -30.79 1.78
N GLY A 281 -40.30 -30.06 0.70
CA GLY A 281 -41.54 -29.27 0.56
C GLY A 281 -42.37 -29.69 -0.64
N GLY A 282 -43.70 -29.57 -0.54
CA GLY A 282 -44.64 -29.76 -1.64
C GLY A 282 -44.50 -31.11 -2.36
N ILE A 283 -44.15 -31.08 -3.64
CA ILE A 283 -44.00 -32.26 -4.51
C ILE A 283 -42.74 -33.11 -4.25
N VAL A 284 -41.82 -32.65 -3.39
CA VAL A 284 -40.53 -33.31 -3.08
C VAL A 284 -40.51 -33.90 -1.67
N ARG A 285 -41.68 -34.15 -1.06
CA ARG A 285 -41.77 -34.59 0.33
C ARG A 285 -41.14 -35.99 0.51
N THR A 286 -40.14 -36.10 1.36
CA THR A 286 -39.40 -37.31 1.69
C THR A 286 -39.68 -37.80 3.11
N PRO A 287 -39.59 -39.11 3.38
CA PRO A 287 -39.61 -39.62 4.75
C PRO A 287 -38.40 -39.11 5.57
N ARG A 288 -38.59 -38.92 6.88
CA ARG A 288 -37.49 -38.62 7.81
C ARG A 288 -36.48 -39.77 7.81
N THR A 289 -35.20 -39.45 7.66
CA THR A 289 -34.09 -40.40 7.79
C THR A 289 -33.47 -40.32 9.20
N GLU A 290 -32.59 -41.25 9.54
CA GLU A 290 -31.77 -41.12 10.75
C GLU A 290 -30.97 -39.81 10.71
N GLY A 291 -30.89 -39.09 11.84
CA GLY A 291 -30.23 -37.79 11.91
C GLY A 291 -30.94 -36.62 11.21
N TRP A 292 -32.21 -36.76 10.79
CA TRP A 292 -32.94 -35.73 10.02
C TRP A 292 -32.99 -34.32 10.64
N VAL A 293 -32.82 -34.18 11.96
CA VAL A 293 -32.83 -32.87 12.64
C VAL A 293 -31.43 -32.21 12.63
N ASP A 294 -30.37 -32.99 12.45
CA ASP A 294 -29.01 -32.47 12.42
C ASP A 294 -28.80 -31.64 11.15
N PRO A 295 -28.48 -30.34 11.28
CA PRO A 295 -28.38 -29.42 10.14
C PRO A 295 -27.11 -29.59 9.30
N VAL A 296 -26.19 -30.50 9.67
CA VAL A 296 -24.90 -30.71 9.00
C VAL A 296 -24.74 -32.12 8.44
N THR A 297 -25.25 -33.14 9.15
CA THR A 297 -24.96 -34.55 8.82
C THR A 297 -25.30 -34.91 7.36
N LYS A 298 -26.42 -34.44 6.81
CA LYS A 298 -26.84 -34.74 5.44
C LYS A 298 -27.64 -33.60 4.82
N ASP A 299 -27.47 -33.40 3.51
CA ASP A 299 -28.09 -32.33 2.74
C ASP A 299 -27.80 -30.95 3.36
N ASN A 300 -28.78 -30.03 3.39
CA ASN A 300 -28.70 -28.69 3.99
C ASN A 300 -27.42 -27.91 3.64
N ILE A 301 -26.89 -28.12 2.44
CA ILE A 301 -25.53 -27.67 2.09
C ILE A 301 -25.33 -26.18 2.29
N MET A 302 -26.38 -25.38 2.10
CA MET A 302 -26.27 -23.94 2.28
C MET A 302 -25.88 -23.55 3.70
N TYR A 303 -26.51 -24.16 4.70
CA TYR A 303 -26.20 -23.83 6.09
C TYR A 303 -24.84 -24.41 6.47
N SER A 304 -24.62 -25.71 6.22
CA SER A 304 -23.38 -26.39 6.61
C SER A 304 -22.16 -25.76 5.94
N ALA A 305 -22.25 -25.41 4.66
CA ALA A 305 -21.15 -24.74 3.96
C ALA A 305 -20.91 -23.30 4.44
N TYR A 306 -21.93 -22.57 4.90
CA TYR A 306 -21.71 -21.26 5.53
C TYR A 306 -20.93 -21.39 6.82
N VAL A 307 -21.31 -22.32 7.70
CA VAL A 307 -20.56 -22.58 8.94
C VAL A 307 -19.12 -23.02 8.62
N GLN A 308 -18.95 -23.94 7.66
CA GLN A 308 -17.64 -24.39 7.16
C GLN A 308 -16.76 -23.22 6.73
N THR A 309 -17.27 -22.43 5.78
CA THR A 309 -16.51 -21.35 5.13
C THR A 309 -16.21 -20.23 6.13
N MET A 310 -17.16 -19.89 7.01
CA MET A 310 -16.94 -18.86 8.03
C MET A 310 -15.85 -19.28 9.03
N ALA A 311 -15.85 -20.53 9.50
CA ALA A 311 -14.83 -21.04 10.41
C ALA A 311 -13.44 -21.06 9.74
N LEU A 312 -13.35 -21.55 8.51
CA LEU A 312 -12.10 -21.61 7.74
C LEU A 312 -11.57 -20.22 7.37
N LEU A 313 -12.44 -19.31 6.93
CA LEU A 313 -12.06 -17.91 6.68
C LEU A 313 -11.58 -17.24 7.96
N TYR A 314 -12.25 -17.47 9.09
CA TYR A 314 -11.84 -16.89 10.36
C TYR A 314 -10.41 -17.32 10.74
N ASN A 315 -10.14 -18.62 10.66
CA ASN A 315 -8.82 -19.17 10.93
C ASN A 315 -7.77 -18.60 9.95
N SER A 316 -8.09 -18.60 8.65
CA SER A 316 -7.23 -18.04 7.59
C SER A 316 -7.02 -16.54 7.69
N LEU A 317 -7.92 -15.75 8.27
CA LEU A 317 -7.74 -14.29 8.33
C LEU A 317 -6.99 -13.85 9.59
N PHE A 318 -7.11 -14.61 10.69
CA PHE A 318 -6.66 -14.17 12.01
C PHE A 318 -5.60 -15.07 12.66
N ASP A 319 -5.13 -16.11 11.95
CA ASP A 319 -4.25 -17.17 12.50
C ASP A 319 -4.80 -17.74 13.82
N ASP A 320 -6.10 -18.02 13.82
CA ASP A 320 -6.86 -18.33 15.04
C ASP A 320 -7.63 -19.64 14.86
N ALA A 321 -6.98 -20.73 15.29
CA ALA A 321 -7.48 -22.09 15.19
C ALA A 321 -8.59 -22.45 16.20
N ARG A 322 -9.22 -21.48 16.87
CA ARG A 322 -10.20 -21.76 17.94
C ARG A 322 -11.34 -22.69 17.54
N TYR A 323 -11.75 -22.66 16.28
CA TYR A 323 -12.84 -23.49 15.77
C TYR A 323 -12.40 -24.90 15.39
N GLN A 324 -11.09 -25.19 15.41
CA GLN A 324 -10.56 -26.56 15.32
C GLN A 324 -10.65 -27.30 16.67
N ASN A 325 -10.90 -26.59 17.77
CA ASN A 325 -11.09 -27.25 19.06
C ASN A 325 -12.36 -28.13 19.01
N PRO A 326 -12.32 -29.35 19.59
CA PRO A 326 -13.49 -30.22 19.64
C PRO A 326 -14.73 -29.50 20.22
N GLY A 327 -15.85 -29.58 19.52
CA GLY A 327 -17.12 -28.97 19.93
C GLY A 327 -17.18 -27.44 19.80
N ALA A 328 -16.20 -26.78 19.19
CA ALA A 328 -16.22 -25.32 19.03
C ALA A 328 -17.36 -24.80 18.13
N LEU A 329 -17.94 -25.66 17.28
CA LEU A 329 -19.08 -25.35 16.42
C LEU A 329 -20.35 -26.10 16.89
N THR A 330 -20.54 -26.22 18.21
CA THR A 330 -21.70 -26.92 18.77
C THR A 330 -23.00 -26.15 18.58
N MET A 331 -24.03 -26.86 18.11
CA MET A 331 -25.39 -26.35 17.93
C MET A 331 -26.30 -26.99 18.98
N THR A 332 -26.96 -26.17 19.80
CA THR A 332 -27.86 -26.64 20.86
C THR A 332 -29.23 -25.99 20.80
N TYR A 333 -30.28 -26.78 21.05
CA TYR A 333 -31.65 -26.28 21.21
C TYR A 333 -32.46 -27.17 22.16
N ASP A 334 -33.09 -26.58 23.17
CA ASP A 334 -33.95 -27.29 24.13
C ASP A 334 -35.42 -26.88 23.96
N PRO A 335 -36.23 -27.65 23.20
CA PRO A 335 -37.64 -27.40 23.00
C PRO A 335 -38.46 -27.80 24.25
N VAL A 336 -38.56 -26.89 25.22
CA VAL A 336 -39.31 -27.11 26.49
C VAL A 336 -40.76 -27.57 26.29
N LEU A 337 -41.41 -27.20 25.17
CA LEU A 337 -42.84 -27.45 24.93
C LEU A 337 -43.16 -28.66 24.03
N TRP A 338 -42.19 -29.21 23.29
CA TRP A 338 -42.48 -30.13 22.17
C TRP A 338 -42.05 -31.59 22.41
N GLY A 339 -41.47 -31.91 23.57
CA GLY A 339 -41.24 -33.30 24.01
C GLY A 339 -40.12 -34.06 23.30
N ASP A 340 -39.43 -33.45 22.33
CA ASP A 340 -38.34 -34.07 21.57
C ASP A 340 -37.00 -34.13 22.34
N GLY A 341 -36.93 -33.55 23.54
CA GLY A 341 -35.70 -33.41 24.33
C GLY A 341 -34.72 -32.40 23.73
N ALA A 342 -33.62 -32.13 24.45
CA ALA A 342 -32.60 -31.19 23.97
C ALA A 342 -31.81 -31.78 22.79
N PHE A 343 -31.71 -31.02 21.71
CA PHE A 343 -30.82 -31.30 20.58
C PHE A 343 -29.44 -30.72 20.86
N THR A 344 -28.40 -31.54 20.70
CA THR A 344 -27.00 -31.12 20.75
C THR A 344 -26.25 -31.80 19.60
N PHE A 345 -25.67 -31.01 18.71
CA PHE A 345 -24.85 -31.48 17.60
C PHE A 345 -23.45 -30.86 17.73
N GLU A 346 -22.45 -31.70 17.95
CA GLU A 346 -21.07 -31.26 18.20
C GLU A 346 -20.22 -31.40 16.93
N TYR A 347 -19.61 -30.29 16.54
CA TYR A 347 -18.70 -30.21 15.41
C TYR A 347 -17.51 -29.33 15.76
N ASP A 348 -16.44 -29.52 15.01
CA ASP A 348 -15.30 -28.62 14.89
C ASP A 348 -15.06 -28.34 13.40
N GLN A 349 -14.13 -27.43 13.11
CA GLN A 349 -13.80 -27.01 11.76
C GLN A 349 -13.44 -28.19 10.85
N ASN A 350 -12.68 -29.17 11.36
CA ASN A 350 -12.19 -30.30 10.56
C ASN A 350 -13.29 -31.35 10.37
N SER A 351 -13.98 -31.74 11.44
CA SER A 351 -15.06 -32.74 11.35
C SER A 351 -16.24 -32.26 10.49
N LEU A 352 -16.55 -30.96 10.52
CA LEU A 352 -17.56 -30.36 9.64
C LEU A 352 -17.08 -30.33 8.18
N ASN A 353 -15.83 -29.92 7.93
CA ASN A 353 -15.24 -29.93 6.59
C ASN A 353 -15.25 -31.34 5.97
N ASP A 354 -14.86 -32.34 6.75
CA ASP A 354 -14.87 -33.75 6.33
C ASP A 354 -16.29 -34.22 6.01
N LYS A 355 -17.28 -33.83 6.81
CA LYS A 355 -18.69 -34.17 6.55
C LYS A 355 -19.17 -33.62 5.21
N VAL A 356 -18.86 -32.35 4.93
CA VAL A 356 -19.22 -31.71 3.66
C VAL A 356 -18.49 -32.39 2.48
N TYR A 357 -17.21 -32.73 2.64
CA TYR A 357 -16.45 -33.47 1.63
C TYR A 357 -17.08 -34.82 1.31
N TRP A 358 -17.39 -35.64 2.32
CA TRP A 358 -17.97 -36.97 2.07
C TRP A 358 -19.37 -36.90 1.45
N ASN A 359 -20.18 -35.89 1.80
CA ASN A 359 -21.45 -35.65 1.11
C ASN A 359 -21.25 -35.31 -0.38
N MET A 360 -20.19 -34.55 -0.74
CA MET A 360 -19.84 -34.31 -2.14
C MET A 360 -19.45 -35.60 -2.84
N VAL A 361 -18.61 -36.44 -2.22
CA VAL A 361 -18.19 -37.74 -2.76
C VAL A 361 -19.38 -38.67 -2.98
N GLU A 362 -20.29 -38.78 -2.00
CA GLU A 362 -21.51 -39.62 -2.09
C GLU A 362 -22.43 -39.18 -3.24
N SER A 363 -22.46 -37.89 -3.56
CA SER A 363 -23.22 -37.35 -4.70
C SER A 363 -22.54 -37.59 -6.07
N GLY A 364 -21.35 -38.19 -6.09
CA GLY A 364 -20.52 -38.27 -7.30
C GLY A 364 -20.01 -36.90 -7.75
N PHE A 365 -19.75 -36.00 -6.79
CA PHE A 365 -19.38 -34.59 -6.98
C PHE A 365 -20.40 -33.72 -7.70
N LEU A 366 -21.63 -34.18 -7.96
CA LEU A 366 -22.70 -33.32 -8.50
C LEU A 366 -22.98 -32.11 -7.58
N GLY A 367 -22.75 -32.30 -6.29
CA GLY A 367 -23.03 -31.33 -5.24
C GLY A 367 -23.89 -31.95 -4.15
N VAL A 368 -23.85 -31.34 -2.98
CA VAL A 368 -24.72 -31.71 -1.87
C VAL A 368 -26.07 -31.02 -2.04
N ALA A 369 -27.14 -31.72 -1.69
CA ALA A 369 -28.49 -31.17 -1.83
C ALA A 369 -28.75 -30.08 -0.76
N CYS A 370 -29.54 -29.06 -1.12
CA CYS A 370 -29.98 -28.05 -0.16
C CYS A 370 -31.19 -28.61 0.61
N GLU A 371 -32.26 -28.90 -0.11
CA GLU A 371 -33.36 -29.76 0.32
C GLU A 371 -33.17 -31.16 -0.26
N PRO A 372 -33.77 -32.21 0.34
CA PRO A 372 -33.68 -33.57 -0.17
C PRO A 372 -33.98 -33.64 -1.67
N HIS A 373 -33.07 -34.28 -2.42
CA HIS A 373 -33.10 -34.43 -3.88
C HIS A 373 -32.90 -33.16 -4.73
N CYS A 374 -32.62 -32.00 -4.15
CA CYS A 374 -32.44 -30.74 -4.89
C CYS A 374 -31.01 -30.23 -4.77
N VAL A 375 -30.18 -30.44 -5.79
CA VAL A 375 -28.79 -29.98 -5.84
C VAL A 375 -28.70 -28.67 -6.64
N PHE A 376 -28.54 -27.56 -5.94
CA PHE A 376 -28.45 -26.22 -6.53
C PHE A 376 -27.02 -25.84 -6.87
N GLN A 377 -26.79 -25.15 -8.00
CA GLN A 377 -25.47 -24.63 -8.32
C GLN A 377 -25.02 -23.59 -7.30
N ILE A 378 -25.87 -22.58 -7.03
CA ILE A 378 -25.61 -21.50 -6.06
C ILE A 378 -25.15 -22.09 -4.71
N CYS A 379 -25.80 -23.16 -4.28
CA CYS A 379 -25.60 -23.70 -2.94
C CYS A 379 -24.31 -24.47 -2.73
N ASN A 380 -23.68 -24.88 -3.83
CA ASN A 380 -22.43 -25.63 -3.80
C ASN A 380 -21.21 -24.73 -4.08
N GLN A 381 -21.38 -23.42 -4.27
CA GLN A 381 -20.26 -22.49 -4.43
C GLN A 381 -19.53 -22.16 -3.10
N PRO A 382 -20.21 -21.89 -1.97
CA PRO A 382 -19.54 -21.69 -0.68
C PRO A 382 -18.60 -22.83 -0.24
N PRO A 383 -19.00 -24.12 -0.25
CA PRO A 383 -18.12 -25.20 0.22
C PRO A 383 -16.89 -25.39 -0.66
N ILE A 384 -16.96 -25.06 -1.96
CA ILE A 384 -15.79 -25.05 -2.86
C ILE A 384 -14.73 -24.04 -2.38
N LEU A 385 -15.16 -22.84 -1.96
CA LEU A 385 -14.26 -21.88 -1.33
C LEU A 385 -13.69 -22.45 -0.02
N GLY A 386 -14.54 -23.11 0.78
CA GLY A 386 -14.15 -23.80 2.01
C GLY A 386 -13.00 -24.79 1.77
N PHE A 387 -13.11 -25.69 0.80
CA PHE A 387 -12.05 -26.66 0.54
C PHE A 387 -10.72 -26.01 0.17
N ARG A 388 -10.74 -24.90 -0.58
CA ARG A 388 -9.50 -24.18 -0.92
C ARG A 388 -8.85 -23.52 0.30
N LEU A 389 -9.65 -22.99 1.22
CA LEU A 389 -9.15 -22.46 2.49
C LEU A 389 -8.58 -23.57 3.37
N SER A 390 -9.27 -24.72 3.44
CA SER A 390 -8.77 -25.91 4.14
C SER A 390 -7.44 -26.38 3.57
N ASP A 391 -7.30 -26.45 2.23
CA ASP A 391 -6.04 -26.79 1.57
C ASP A 391 -4.91 -25.84 1.95
N ALA A 392 -5.17 -24.54 2.01
CA ALA A 392 -4.17 -23.55 2.40
C ALA A 392 -3.74 -23.63 3.87
N LEU A 393 -4.66 -24.02 4.75
CA LEU A 393 -4.39 -24.19 6.19
C LEU A 393 -3.67 -25.51 6.49
N ASN A 394 -4.05 -26.59 5.79
CA ASN A 394 -3.63 -27.95 6.12
C ASN A 394 -2.60 -28.55 5.14
N GLY A 395 -2.32 -27.89 4.02
CA GLY A 395 -1.42 -28.40 2.97
C GLY A 395 -2.02 -29.55 2.14
N THR A 396 -3.35 -29.65 2.06
CA THR A 396 -4.06 -30.66 1.27
C THR A 396 -4.33 -30.18 -0.17
N THR A 397 -4.95 -31.02 -1.01
CA THR A 397 -5.26 -30.71 -2.43
C THR A 397 -6.72 -31.03 -2.80
N THR A 398 -7.61 -31.06 -1.80
CA THR A 398 -9.01 -31.46 -1.93
C THR A 398 -9.80 -30.56 -2.87
N ALA A 399 -9.51 -29.25 -2.90
CA ALA A 399 -10.24 -28.30 -3.74
C ALA A 399 -10.12 -28.62 -5.25
N GLN A 400 -8.96 -29.11 -5.69
CA GLN A 400 -8.74 -29.46 -7.10
C GLN A 400 -9.58 -30.67 -7.52
N GLU A 401 -9.65 -31.69 -6.66
CA GLU A 401 -10.50 -32.86 -6.87
C GLU A 401 -11.98 -32.46 -6.93
N VAL A 402 -12.45 -31.69 -5.94
CA VAL A 402 -13.85 -31.27 -5.86
C VAL A 402 -14.26 -30.43 -7.07
N THR A 403 -13.47 -29.43 -7.45
CA THR A 403 -13.80 -28.56 -8.60
C THR A 403 -13.79 -29.33 -9.92
N SER A 404 -12.83 -30.23 -10.13
CA SER A 404 -12.75 -31.07 -11.34
C SER A 404 -13.93 -32.05 -11.41
N GLY A 405 -14.23 -32.71 -10.29
CA GLY A 405 -15.37 -33.62 -10.17
C GLY A 405 -16.71 -32.91 -10.40
N TYR A 406 -16.86 -31.71 -9.84
CA TYR A 406 -18.07 -30.90 -9.95
C TYR A 406 -18.35 -30.48 -11.39
N VAL A 407 -17.35 -29.95 -12.10
CA VAL A 407 -17.50 -29.58 -13.53
C VAL A 407 -17.91 -30.79 -14.36
N LYS A 408 -17.22 -31.93 -14.18
CA LYS A 408 -17.53 -33.15 -14.90
C LYS A 408 -18.95 -33.66 -14.62
N ALA A 409 -19.37 -33.69 -13.36
CA ALA A 409 -20.69 -34.15 -12.97
C ALA A 409 -21.80 -33.27 -13.57
N TRP A 410 -21.64 -31.95 -13.55
CA TRP A 410 -22.60 -31.05 -14.18
C TRP A 410 -22.65 -31.20 -15.69
N GLU A 411 -21.51 -31.39 -16.36
CA GLU A 411 -21.44 -31.67 -17.80
C GLU A 411 -22.18 -32.98 -18.17
N GLU A 412 -21.99 -34.05 -17.40
CA GLU A 412 -22.68 -35.33 -17.60
C GLU A 412 -24.20 -35.25 -17.42
N PHE A 413 -24.69 -34.36 -16.55
CA PHE A 413 -26.13 -34.16 -16.33
C PHE A 413 -26.81 -33.26 -17.36
N GLY A 414 -26.06 -32.49 -18.16
CA GLY A 414 -26.60 -31.59 -19.19
C GLY A 414 -26.01 -30.17 -19.18
N GLY A 415 -24.99 -29.91 -18.36
CA GLY A 415 -24.19 -28.70 -18.31
C GLY A 415 -24.61 -27.69 -17.23
N SER A 416 -23.71 -26.75 -16.93
CA SER A 416 -23.98 -25.63 -16.00
C SER A 416 -24.93 -24.58 -16.57
N LEU A 417 -25.12 -24.54 -17.90
CA LEU A 417 -25.98 -23.57 -18.58
C LEU A 417 -27.20 -24.25 -19.22
N SER A 418 -28.33 -23.57 -19.20
CA SER A 418 -29.52 -23.94 -19.97
C SER A 418 -29.39 -23.54 -21.44
N GLN A 419 -30.30 -24.02 -22.29
CA GLN A 419 -30.29 -23.75 -23.73
C GLN A 419 -30.37 -22.25 -24.10
N ASN A 420 -30.96 -21.42 -23.24
CA ASN A 420 -31.02 -19.96 -23.36
C ASN A 420 -29.81 -19.24 -22.73
N GLY A 421 -28.74 -19.97 -22.42
CA GLY A 421 -27.50 -19.43 -21.83
C GLY A 421 -27.62 -18.96 -20.38
N GLY A 422 -28.73 -19.21 -19.70
CA GLY A 422 -28.87 -18.97 -18.24
C GLY A 422 -28.19 -20.07 -17.44
N TYR A 423 -27.96 -19.84 -16.15
CA TYR A 423 -27.46 -20.92 -15.30
C TYR A 423 -28.58 -21.92 -15.04
N ASN A 424 -28.29 -23.22 -15.07
CA ASN A 424 -29.23 -24.23 -14.57
C ASN A 424 -29.36 -24.07 -13.05
N THR A 425 -30.55 -23.80 -12.53
CA THR A 425 -30.72 -23.48 -11.10
C THR A 425 -30.37 -24.67 -10.21
N PHE A 426 -30.97 -25.83 -10.48
CA PHE A 426 -30.74 -27.06 -9.74
C PHE A 426 -31.03 -28.31 -10.55
N VAL A 427 -30.47 -29.43 -10.09
CA VAL A 427 -30.81 -30.79 -10.52
C VAL A 427 -31.72 -31.43 -9.48
N SER A 428 -32.85 -31.97 -9.94
CA SER A 428 -33.64 -32.91 -9.14
C SER A 428 -33.05 -34.32 -9.32
N THR A 429 -32.41 -34.86 -8.28
CA THR A 429 -31.70 -36.15 -8.37
C THR A 429 -32.64 -37.34 -8.43
N HIS A 430 -33.84 -37.22 -7.84
CA HIS A 430 -34.87 -38.27 -7.89
C HIS A 430 -35.42 -38.45 -9.31
N ASN A 431 -35.69 -37.34 -10.00
CA ASN A 431 -36.35 -37.33 -11.31
C ASN A 431 -35.34 -37.26 -12.47
N LYS A 432 -34.06 -37.01 -12.15
CA LYS A 432 -32.97 -36.71 -13.09
C LYS A 432 -33.32 -35.57 -14.06
N MET A 433 -33.93 -34.51 -13.53
CA MET A 433 -34.34 -33.34 -14.31
C MET A 433 -33.53 -32.11 -13.95
N LEU A 434 -33.10 -31.38 -14.98
CA LEU A 434 -32.53 -30.04 -14.86
C LEU A 434 -33.64 -29.00 -14.87
N TYR A 435 -33.56 -28.05 -13.95
CA TYR A 435 -34.46 -26.91 -13.88
C TYR A 435 -33.70 -25.64 -14.30
N PRO A 436 -34.08 -24.98 -15.41
CA PRO A 436 -33.39 -23.80 -15.90
C PRO A 436 -33.56 -22.57 -14.99
N SER A 437 -32.81 -21.52 -15.32
CA SER A 437 -32.59 -20.25 -14.59
C SER A 437 -33.71 -19.76 -13.66
N SER A 438 -33.27 -19.21 -12.52
CA SER A 438 -34.10 -18.55 -11.50
C SER A 438 -34.30 -17.04 -11.76
N GLY A 439 -33.79 -16.55 -12.90
CA GLY A 439 -33.75 -15.15 -13.30
C GLY A 439 -32.38 -14.50 -13.05
N THR A 440 -32.24 -13.24 -13.46
CA THR A 440 -31.01 -12.44 -13.36
C THR A 440 -30.32 -12.52 -12.00
N GLY A 441 -31.08 -12.41 -10.91
CA GLY A 441 -30.52 -12.43 -9.56
C GLY A 441 -29.88 -13.77 -9.19
N GLY A 442 -30.51 -14.89 -9.55
CA GLY A 442 -29.95 -16.21 -9.25
C GLY A 442 -28.74 -16.57 -10.13
N ASP A 443 -28.76 -16.18 -11.41
CA ASP A 443 -27.61 -16.30 -12.31
C ASP A 443 -26.40 -15.53 -11.74
N CYS A 444 -26.61 -14.26 -11.35
CA CYS A 444 -25.53 -13.43 -10.78
C CYS A 444 -25.05 -13.94 -9.43
N TRP A 445 -25.95 -14.47 -8.60
CA TRP A 445 -25.60 -15.05 -7.30
C TRP A 445 -24.72 -16.29 -7.45
N ALA A 446 -25.07 -17.20 -8.37
CA ALA A 446 -24.24 -18.37 -8.68
C ALA A 446 -22.87 -17.95 -9.22
N ALA A 447 -22.88 -17.02 -10.17
CA ALA A 447 -21.70 -16.52 -10.84
C ALA A 447 -20.70 -15.85 -9.88
N LEU A 448 -21.17 -15.11 -8.86
CA LEU A 448 -20.33 -14.35 -7.95
C LEU A 448 -19.24 -15.19 -7.28
N LEU A 449 -19.62 -16.28 -6.59
CA LEU A 449 -18.65 -17.15 -5.92
C LEU A 449 -17.99 -18.13 -6.90
N MET A 450 -18.68 -18.49 -8.00
CA MET A 450 -18.08 -19.33 -9.04
C MET A 450 -16.93 -18.63 -9.75
N HIS A 451 -16.96 -17.31 -9.85
CA HIS A 451 -15.88 -16.50 -10.44
C HIS A 451 -14.54 -16.79 -9.75
N ALA A 452 -14.57 -17.09 -8.45
CA ALA A 452 -13.36 -17.31 -7.67
C ALA A 452 -12.51 -18.49 -8.17
N TRP A 453 -13.14 -19.55 -8.68
CA TRP A 453 -12.48 -20.79 -9.09
C TRP A 453 -12.66 -21.11 -10.58
N ARG A 454 -13.61 -20.45 -11.26
CA ARG A 454 -13.89 -20.60 -12.70
C ARG A 454 -14.09 -19.24 -13.40
N PRO A 455 -13.13 -18.30 -13.29
CA PRO A 455 -13.31 -16.91 -13.71
C PRO A 455 -13.67 -16.77 -15.19
N GLN A 456 -12.93 -17.42 -16.10
CA GLN A 456 -13.17 -17.31 -17.54
C GLN A 456 -14.59 -17.69 -17.94
N PHE A 457 -15.13 -18.79 -17.37
CA PHE A 457 -16.48 -19.23 -17.64
C PHE A 457 -17.52 -18.18 -17.18
N VAL A 458 -17.29 -17.55 -16.03
CA VAL A 458 -18.20 -16.51 -15.52
C VAL A 458 -18.09 -15.23 -16.34
N GLU A 459 -16.88 -14.75 -16.61
CA GLU A 459 -16.62 -13.53 -17.39
C GLU A 459 -17.24 -13.64 -18.80
N ASP A 460 -17.05 -14.77 -19.49
CA ASP A 460 -17.62 -15.00 -20.83
C ASP A 460 -19.15 -14.97 -20.86
N ASN A 461 -19.80 -15.48 -19.81
CA ASN A 461 -21.27 -15.52 -19.73
C ASN A 461 -21.85 -14.20 -19.23
N TYR A 462 -21.17 -13.52 -18.30
CA TYR A 462 -21.53 -12.19 -17.85
C TYR A 462 -21.53 -11.20 -19.02
N GLN A 463 -20.47 -11.18 -19.84
CA GLN A 463 -20.39 -10.26 -20.99
C GLN A 463 -21.52 -10.45 -22.01
N LYS A 464 -21.95 -11.69 -22.26
CA LYS A 464 -23.04 -11.99 -23.20
C LYS A 464 -24.41 -11.47 -22.73
N LYS A 465 -24.62 -11.42 -21.41
CA LYS A 465 -25.92 -11.10 -20.81
C LYS A 465 -25.99 -9.75 -20.12
N ARG A 466 -24.85 -9.10 -19.89
CA ARG A 466 -24.75 -7.83 -19.15
C ARG A 466 -25.80 -6.81 -19.56
N ASP A 467 -25.87 -6.51 -20.86
CA ASP A 467 -26.77 -5.47 -21.38
C ASP A 467 -28.25 -5.91 -21.46
N GLU A 468 -28.53 -7.20 -21.25
CA GLU A 468 -29.90 -7.72 -21.06
C GLU A 468 -30.39 -7.50 -19.63
N MET A 469 -29.48 -7.38 -18.66
CA MET A 469 -29.79 -7.28 -17.22
C MET A 469 -29.99 -5.85 -16.73
N ILE A 470 -29.39 -4.86 -17.41
CA ILE A 470 -29.31 -3.48 -16.93
C ILE A 470 -30.04 -2.47 -17.82
N GLU A 471 -30.42 -1.35 -17.22
CA GLU A 471 -30.98 -0.18 -17.88
C GLU A 471 -30.14 1.06 -17.54
N ARG A 472 -29.57 1.71 -18.55
CA ARG A 472 -28.81 2.96 -18.39
C ARG A 472 -29.77 4.15 -18.44
N LEU A 473 -29.72 5.00 -17.42
CA LEU A 473 -30.60 6.16 -17.28
C LEU A 473 -29.90 7.45 -17.74
N ASN A 474 -30.71 8.44 -18.12
CA ASN A 474 -30.22 9.72 -18.65
C ASN A 474 -29.39 10.55 -17.65
N ASP A 475 -29.51 10.25 -16.35
CA ASP A 475 -28.76 10.90 -15.28
C ASP A 475 -27.40 10.23 -14.99
N GLY A 476 -27.01 9.24 -15.79
CA GLY A 476 -25.76 8.49 -15.66
C GLY A 476 -25.82 7.34 -14.65
N THR A 477 -26.96 7.12 -13.98
CA THR A 477 -27.14 5.96 -13.11
C THR A 477 -27.57 4.71 -13.90
N ILE A 478 -27.40 3.53 -13.30
CA ILE A 478 -27.76 2.25 -13.91
C ILE A 478 -28.72 1.51 -12.99
N SER A 479 -29.86 1.09 -13.54
CA SER A 479 -30.88 0.32 -12.84
C SER A 479 -30.98 -1.10 -13.39
N LEU A 480 -31.79 -1.93 -12.73
CA LEU A 480 -32.12 -3.27 -13.20
C LEU A 480 -33.18 -3.17 -14.31
N LYS A 481 -32.98 -3.90 -15.41
CA LYS A 481 -34.00 -4.04 -16.45
C LYS A 481 -35.07 -5.03 -15.98
N VAL A 482 -36.16 -4.51 -15.44
CA VAL A 482 -37.29 -5.33 -14.98
C VAL A 482 -38.31 -5.49 -16.11
N PRO A 483 -38.75 -6.72 -16.46
CA PRO A 483 -39.81 -6.91 -17.45
C PRO A 483 -41.08 -6.16 -17.03
N THR A 484 -41.66 -5.37 -17.92
CA THR A 484 -42.93 -4.67 -17.68
C THR A 484 -44.00 -5.73 -17.42
N ILE A 485 -44.54 -5.77 -16.20
CA ILE A 485 -45.66 -6.66 -15.87
C ILE A 485 -46.89 -6.10 -16.59
N THR A 486 -47.15 -6.57 -17.81
CA THR A 486 -48.42 -6.33 -18.49
C THR A 486 -49.51 -7.02 -17.70
N SER A 487 -50.52 -6.25 -17.31
CA SER A 487 -51.68 -6.69 -16.55
C SER A 487 -52.40 -7.89 -17.21
N SER A 488 -52.08 -9.10 -16.79
CA SER A 488 -52.95 -10.26 -16.97
C SER A 488 -52.73 -11.28 -15.86
N ALA A 489 -53.59 -11.20 -14.84
CA ALA A 489 -54.22 -12.27 -14.07
C ALA A 489 -53.62 -13.71 -14.03
N SER A 490 -52.30 -13.86 -13.89
CA SER A 490 -51.70 -15.06 -13.30
C SER A 490 -50.63 -14.62 -12.30
N ALA A 491 -51.07 -14.45 -11.05
CA ALA A 491 -50.22 -14.13 -9.92
C ALA A 491 -49.29 -15.32 -9.60
N VAL A 492 -48.23 -15.48 -10.38
CA VAL A 492 -47.01 -16.14 -9.89
C VAL A 492 -46.16 -14.98 -9.36
N PRO A 493 -45.91 -14.90 -8.04
CA PRO A 493 -45.03 -13.87 -7.52
C PRO A 493 -43.67 -13.97 -8.23
N PRO A 494 -42.99 -12.85 -8.53
CA PRO A 494 -41.63 -12.91 -9.04
C PRO A 494 -40.82 -13.83 -8.14
N SER A 495 -40.10 -14.78 -8.76
CA SER A 495 -39.17 -15.71 -8.10
C SER A 495 -38.50 -15.04 -6.89
N PRO A 496 -38.36 -15.71 -5.73
CA PRO A 496 -37.68 -15.12 -4.57
C PRO A 496 -36.26 -14.62 -4.91
N PHE A 497 -35.64 -15.17 -5.95
CA PHE A 497 -34.33 -14.77 -6.50
C PHE A 497 -34.36 -13.46 -7.32
N ALA A 498 -35.54 -12.94 -7.67
CA ALA A 498 -35.70 -11.70 -8.43
C ALA A 498 -35.64 -10.43 -7.55
N ALA A 499 -35.93 -10.53 -6.25
CA ALA A 499 -36.05 -9.37 -5.35
C ALA A 499 -34.71 -8.68 -5.06
N ASP A 500 -33.63 -9.47 -5.03
CA ASP A 500 -32.28 -9.02 -4.71
C ASP A 500 -31.40 -8.92 -5.96
N ALA A 501 -32.00 -9.04 -7.15
CA ALA A 501 -31.28 -9.10 -8.42
C ALA A 501 -30.43 -7.84 -8.64
N PHE A 502 -30.92 -6.68 -8.22
CA PHE A 502 -30.15 -5.44 -8.27
C PHE A 502 -28.83 -5.57 -7.49
N GLY A 503 -28.90 -6.02 -6.24
CA GLY A 503 -27.70 -6.24 -5.42
C GLY A 503 -26.74 -7.25 -6.06
N TRP A 504 -27.25 -8.39 -6.53
CA TRP A 504 -26.40 -9.45 -7.10
C TRP A 504 -25.69 -9.03 -8.39
N VAL A 505 -26.36 -8.26 -9.25
CA VAL A 505 -25.71 -7.68 -10.45
C VAL A 505 -24.60 -6.71 -10.03
N ALA A 506 -24.85 -5.83 -9.07
CA ALA A 506 -23.82 -4.91 -8.57
C ALA A 506 -22.63 -5.66 -7.93
N ALA A 507 -22.90 -6.72 -7.18
CA ALA A 507 -21.86 -7.57 -6.57
C ALA A 507 -21.01 -8.30 -7.62
N LEU A 508 -21.66 -8.86 -8.66
CA LEU A 508 -20.95 -9.53 -9.76
C LEU A 508 -20.17 -8.52 -10.62
N ALA A 509 -20.70 -7.32 -10.84
CA ALA A 509 -19.98 -6.24 -11.51
C ALA A 509 -18.70 -5.86 -10.73
N ALA A 510 -18.78 -5.79 -9.40
CA ALA A 510 -17.59 -5.58 -8.56
C ALA A 510 -16.55 -6.71 -8.71
N GLU A 511 -17.00 -7.97 -8.67
CA GLU A 511 -16.09 -9.12 -8.78
C GLU A 511 -15.44 -9.23 -10.17
N THR A 512 -16.19 -8.98 -11.24
CA THR A 512 -15.70 -9.04 -12.63
C THR A 512 -14.88 -7.81 -13.04
N GLY A 513 -14.89 -6.74 -12.23
CA GLY A 513 -14.20 -5.48 -12.54
C GLY A 513 -14.95 -4.58 -13.52
N ASP A 514 -16.27 -4.72 -13.65
CA ASP A 514 -17.12 -3.85 -14.48
C ASP A 514 -17.44 -2.54 -13.74
N GLU A 515 -16.51 -1.59 -13.80
CA GLU A 515 -16.61 -0.30 -13.09
C GLU A 515 -17.80 0.55 -13.56
N GLU A 516 -18.20 0.45 -14.83
CA GLU A 516 -19.34 1.20 -15.37
C GLU A 516 -20.63 0.76 -14.65
N VAL A 517 -20.91 -0.55 -14.67
CA VAL A 517 -22.10 -1.12 -14.04
C VAL A 517 -22.06 -0.93 -12.53
N LEU A 518 -20.92 -1.20 -11.90
CA LEU A 518 -20.77 -1.04 -10.45
C LEU A 518 -21.07 0.38 -9.99
N HIS A 519 -20.38 1.38 -10.56
CA HIS A 519 -20.55 2.77 -10.14
C HIS A 519 -21.94 3.30 -10.47
N GLY A 520 -22.48 2.95 -11.66
CA GLY A 520 -23.82 3.34 -12.06
C GLY A 520 -24.90 2.79 -11.14
N MET A 521 -24.79 1.52 -10.72
CA MET A 521 -25.75 0.88 -9.81
C MET A 521 -25.59 1.37 -8.37
N LEU A 522 -24.38 1.55 -7.85
CA LEU A 522 -24.20 2.11 -6.50
C LEU A 522 -24.74 3.55 -6.42
N ALA A 523 -24.54 4.37 -7.46
CA ALA A 523 -25.12 5.70 -7.56
C ALA A 523 -26.65 5.65 -7.63
N TYR A 524 -27.23 4.70 -8.36
CA TYR A 524 -28.68 4.47 -8.38
C TYR A 524 -29.22 4.11 -6.99
N ALA A 525 -28.61 3.15 -6.31
CA ALA A 525 -29.02 2.73 -4.96
C ALA A 525 -28.95 3.89 -3.96
N ASP A 526 -27.86 4.67 -4.00
CA ASP A 526 -27.67 5.83 -3.15
C ASP A 526 -28.75 6.92 -3.36
N LYS A 527 -29.34 6.98 -4.56
CA LYS A 527 -30.38 7.94 -4.94
C LYS A 527 -31.79 7.43 -4.68
N HIS A 528 -32.08 6.17 -5.00
CA HIS A 528 -33.45 5.64 -5.08
C HIS A 528 -33.86 4.73 -3.92
N PHE A 529 -32.90 4.14 -3.18
CA PHE A 529 -33.20 3.26 -2.04
C PHE A 529 -33.20 4.01 -0.70
N SER A 530 -33.11 5.34 -0.72
CA SER A 530 -33.22 6.22 0.46
C SER A 530 -32.37 5.77 1.66
N PRO A 531 -31.03 5.61 1.50
CA PRO A 531 -30.18 5.19 2.59
C PRO A 531 -30.16 6.21 3.74
N VAL A 532 -30.05 5.72 4.97
CA VAL A 532 -29.99 6.50 6.19
C VAL A 532 -28.71 6.19 6.99
N GLN A 533 -28.27 7.14 7.80
CA GLN A 533 -27.19 6.94 8.77
C GLN A 533 -27.79 6.45 10.09
N MET A 534 -27.41 5.24 10.51
CA MET A 534 -27.88 4.62 11.76
C MET A 534 -26.69 4.19 12.61
N ASN A 535 -26.47 4.83 13.76
CA ASN A 535 -25.32 4.60 14.63
C ASN A 535 -23.98 4.64 13.84
N GLY A 536 -23.83 5.65 12.99
CA GLY A 536 -22.70 5.84 12.06
C GLY A 536 -22.64 4.85 10.88
N GLY A 537 -23.55 3.88 10.82
CA GLY A 537 -23.62 2.89 9.74
C GLY A 537 -24.48 3.36 8.56
N LEU A 538 -24.11 2.95 7.34
CA LEU A 538 -24.91 3.17 6.14
C LEU A 538 -25.97 2.07 6.01
N PHE A 539 -27.22 2.40 6.31
CA PHE A 539 -28.34 1.46 6.28
C PHE A 539 -29.30 1.77 5.12
N TYR A 540 -29.68 0.75 4.35
CA TYR A 540 -30.73 0.85 3.35
C TYR A 540 -32.02 0.25 3.91
N PRO A 541 -33.05 1.07 4.21
CA PRO A 541 -34.30 0.60 4.78
C PRO A 541 -35.02 -0.40 3.87
N ARG A 542 -35.74 -1.36 4.47
CA ARG A 542 -36.61 -2.28 3.73
C ARG A 542 -37.68 -1.48 2.98
N LYS A 543 -37.86 -1.80 1.69
CA LYS A 543 -38.90 -1.26 0.83
C LYS A 543 -39.49 -2.40 0.00
N ASP A 544 -40.78 -2.66 0.20
CA ASP A 544 -41.46 -3.81 -0.40
C ASP A 544 -41.99 -3.48 -1.81
N GLU A 545 -42.24 -2.20 -2.09
CA GLU A 545 -42.67 -1.73 -3.41
C GLU A 545 -41.57 -1.93 -4.46
N ILE A 546 -41.94 -2.52 -5.60
CA ILE A 546 -41.01 -2.77 -6.72
C ILE A 546 -40.65 -1.46 -7.42
N PHE A 547 -41.65 -0.61 -7.69
CA PHE A 547 -41.49 0.66 -8.37
C PHE A 547 -42.05 1.80 -7.53
N ASP A 548 -41.47 3.00 -7.65
CA ASP A 548 -42.04 4.22 -7.09
C ASP A 548 -43.11 4.83 -8.01
N GLU A 549 -43.66 5.98 -7.60
CA GLU A 549 -44.67 6.74 -8.35
C GLU A 549 -44.22 7.20 -9.75
N ASN A 550 -42.90 7.28 -9.99
CA ASN A 550 -42.30 7.65 -11.25
C ASN A 550 -41.92 6.42 -12.10
N GLY A 551 -42.27 5.21 -11.65
CA GLY A 551 -41.94 3.95 -12.33
C GLY A 551 -40.50 3.51 -12.15
N GLN A 552 -39.73 4.10 -11.22
CA GLN A 552 -38.33 3.75 -10.97
C GLN A 552 -38.24 2.57 -10.01
N TYR A 553 -37.32 1.64 -10.24
CA TYR A 553 -37.09 0.49 -9.36
C TYR A 553 -36.61 0.94 -7.97
N VAL A 554 -37.28 0.52 -6.90
CA VAL A 554 -36.99 0.96 -5.53
C VAL A 554 -37.03 -0.16 -4.48
N GLN A 555 -37.31 -1.40 -4.89
CA GLN A 555 -37.38 -2.51 -3.95
C GLN A 555 -36.02 -2.77 -3.30
N ASN A 556 -36.05 -2.89 -1.98
CA ASN A 556 -34.87 -3.19 -1.18
C ASN A 556 -35.24 -4.13 -0.04
N THR A 557 -34.68 -5.34 -0.05
CA THR A 557 -34.83 -6.30 1.05
C THR A 557 -33.72 -6.10 2.09
N PRO A 558 -33.86 -6.64 3.32
CA PRO A 558 -32.75 -6.69 4.26
C PRO A 558 -31.51 -7.40 3.71
N MET A 559 -31.66 -8.45 2.89
CA MET A 559 -30.53 -9.14 2.26
C MET A 559 -29.74 -8.21 1.33
N GLN A 560 -30.45 -7.50 0.44
CA GLN A 560 -29.83 -6.56 -0.48
C GLN A 560 -29.17 -5.39 0.27
N GLY A 561 -29.89 -4.77 1.19
CA GLY A 561 -29.44 -3.58 1.91
C GLY A 561 -28.33 -3.84 2.93
N ASN A 562 -28.41 -4.93 3.69
CA ASN A 562 -27.47 -5.21 4.78
C ASN A 562 -26.22 -5.95 4.34
N ALA A 563 -26.31 -6.78 3.29
CA ALA A 563 -25.21 -7.69 2.93
C ALA A 563 -24.71 -7.43 1.50
N ILE A 564 -25.58 -7.41 0.50
CA ILE A 564 -25.12 -7.44 -0.90
C ILE A 564 -24.62 -6.07 -1.39
N LEU A 565 -25.31 -4.96 -1.07
CA LEU A 565 -24.84 -3.62 -1.43
C LEU A 565 -23.53 -3.25 -0.71
N PRO A 566 -23.35 -3.54 0.60
CA PRO A 566 -22.03 -3.46 1.23
C PRO A 566 -20.97 -4.31 0.54
N LEU A 567 -21.29 -5.54 0.14
CA LEU A 567 -20.37 -6.41 -0.60
C LEU A 567 -19.93 -5.76 -1.91
N ALA A 568 -20.87 -5.30 -2.74
CA ALA A 568 -20.55 -4.62 -4.00
C ALA A 568 -19.66 -3.38 -3.78
N ARG A 569 -19.90 -2.64 -2.70
CA ARG A 569 -19.17 -1.41 -2.37
C ARG A 569 -17.76 -1.64 -1.82
N LEU A 570 -17.52 -2.76 -1.14
CA LEU A 570 -16.27 -3.07 -0.45
C LEU A 570 -15.39 -4.06 -1.21
N ASN A 571 -15.99 -4.91 -2.05
CA ASN A 571 -15.24 -5.80 -2.93
C ASN A 571 -14.31 -5.00 -3.86
N VAL A 572 -13.25 -5.65 -4.32
CA VAL A 572 -12.32 -5.16 -5.34
C VAL A 572 -12.51 -5.99 -6.59
N SER A 573 -11.98 -5.51 -7.73
CA SER A 573 -11.90 -6.35 -8.92
C SER A 573 -11.19 -7.67 -8.60
N LYS A 574 -11.84 -8.79 -8.96
CA LYS A 574 -11.38 -10.16 -8.74
C LYS A 574 -11.16 -10.49 -7.26
N GLY A 575 -11.92 -9.88 -6.35
CA GLY A 575 -11.68 -9.99 -4.92
C GLY A 575 -11.82 -11.40 -4.37
N PHE A 576 -12.90 -12.11 -4.71
CA PHE A 576 -13.05 -13.52 -4.31
C PHE A 576 -12.04 -14.42 -5.00
N GLN A 577 -11.76 -14.21 -6.29
CA GLN A 577 -10.72 -14.96 -7.00
C GLN A 577 -9.36 -14.82 -6.33
N ARG A 578 -8.92 -13.60 -6.04
CA ARG A 578 -7.62 -13.34 -5.41
C ARG A 578 -7.53 -13.95 -4.01
N LEU A 579 -8.62 -13.89 -3.24
CA LEU A 579 -8.72 -14.53 -1.92
C LEU A 579 -8.63 -16.07 -2.05
N TYR A 580 -9.30 -16.65 -3.05
CA TYR A 580 -9.31 -18.09 -3.31
C TYR A 580 -7.94 -18.61 -3.81
N GLU A 581 -7.28 -17.85 -4.70
CA GLU A 581 -5.98 -18.22 -5.25
C GLU A 581 -4.87 -18.12 -4.19
N ASN A 582 -4.90 -17.07 -3.37
CA ASN A 582 -3.85 -16.73 -2.41
C ASN A 582 -4.38 -16.47 -0.99
N PRO A 583 -5.11 -17.42 -0.36
CA PRO A 583 -5.57 -17.26 1.01
C PRO A 583 -4.37 -17.19 1.97
N TRP A 584 -4.54 -16.53 3.11
CA TRP A 584 -3.52 -16.49 4.15
C TRP A 584 -3.47 -17.83 4.89
N GLY A 585 -2.34 -18.53 4.81
CA GLY A 585 -2.07 -19.77 5.57
C GLY A 585 -1.16 -19.52 6.78
N PRO A 586 -0.89 -20.54 7.62
CA PRO A 586 -0.22 -20.41 8.93
C PRO A 586 1.20 -19.82 8.90
N ASN A 587 1.86 -19.79 7.73
CA ASN A 587 3.19 -19.21 7.56
C ASN A 587 3.16 -17.88 6.79
N ASN A 588 1.99 -17.26 6.65
CA ASN A 588 1.89 -15.99 5.97
C ASN A 588 2.59 -14.90 6.80
N ARG A 589 3.51 -14.16 6.16
CA ARG A 589 4.24 -13.06 6.80
C ARG A 589 3.32 -12.05 7.49
N HIS A 590 2.09 -11.90 6.99
CA HIS A 590 1.09 -10.96 7.47
C HIS A 590 0.89 -11.02 9.00
N TYR A 591 0.90 -12.22 9.59
CA TYR A 591 0.69 -12.38 11.03
C TYR A 591 1.86 -11.90 11.90
N SER A 592 3.03 -11.73 11.30
CA SER A 592 4.20 -11.17 11.98
C SER A 592 4.27 -9.65 11.86
N GLU A 593 3.52 -9.03 10.94
CA GLU A 593 3.60 -7.60 10.60
C GLU A 593 2.88 -6.72 11.64
N PRO A 594 3.35 -5.48 11.89
CA PRO A 594 2.67 -4.52 12.77
C PRO A 594 1.22 -4.29 12.32
N ALA A 595 0.29 -4.28 13.28
CA ALA A 595 -1.13 -4.14 12.95
C ALA A 595 -1.92 -3.47 14.09
N LEU A 596 -3.10 -2.97 13.74
CA LEU A 596 -4.13 -2.48 14.66
C LEU A 596 -4.91 -3.71 15.16
N ASP A 597 -4.50 -4.25 16.30
CA ASP A 597 -4.99 -5.52 16.85
C ASP A 597 -6.24 -5.37 17.70
N GLU A 598 -6.42 -4.21 18.32
CA GLU A 598 -7.69 -3.80 18.93
C GLU A 598 -8.09 -2.42 18.40
N VAL A 599 -9.33 -2.29 17.94
CA VAL A 599 -9.89 -1.01 17.48
C VAL A 599 -11.18 -0.74 18.24
N GLY A 600 -11.20 0.37 18.99
CA GLY A 600 -12.36 0.80 19.75
C GLY A 600 -13.55 1.15 18.84
N GLN A 601 -14.77 0.93 19.34
CA GLN A 601 -15.99 1.08 18.54
C GLN A 601 -16.22 2.50 18.01
N THR A 602 -15.66 3.51 18.66
CA THR A 602 -15.76 4.92 18.27
C THR A 602 -14.80 5.30 17.13
N ILE A 603 -13.86 4.41 16.76
CA ILE A 603 -12.89 4.64 15.69
C ILE A 603 -13.43 4.10 14.37
N ASP A 604 -13.37 4.93 13.34
CA ASP A 604 -13.46 4.58 11.93
C ASP A 604 -12.05 4.41 11.36
N VAL A 605 -11.79 3.30 10.65
CA VAL A 605 -10.51 3.06 9.96
C VAL A 605 -10.71 3.19 8.46
N TYR A 606 -9.99 4.14 7.87
CA TYR A 606 -10.04 4.46 6.44
C TYR A 606 -8.91 3.80 5.65
N ARG A 607 -7.78 3.52 6.30
CA ARG A 607 -6.64 2.79 5.72
C ARG A 607 -5.90 2.10 6.85
N ALA A 608 -5.38 0.91 6.59
CA ALA A 608 -4.49 0.19 7.49
C ALA A 608 -3.68 -0.82 6.68
N VAL A 609 -2.45 -0.45 6.32
CA VAL A 609 -1.58 -1.25 5.46
C VAL A 609 -0.17 -1.20 6.00
N PHE A 610 0.48 -2.35 6.12
CA PHE A 610 1.92 -2.42 6.36
C PHE A 610 2.64 -2.51 5.01
N LEU A 611 3.69 -1.70 4.87
CA LEU A 611 4.49 -1.53 3.66
C LEU A 611 5.87 -2.13 3.93
N PRO A 612 6.11 -3.40 3.57
CA PRO A 612 7.28 -4.12 4.06
C PRO A 612 8.61 -3.62 3.50
N LYS A 613 8.61 -3.02 2.29
CA LYS A 613 9.84 -2.49 1.69
C LYS A 613 10.32 -1.25 2.42
N GLU A 614 9.38 -0.46 2.92
CA GLU A 614 9.63 0.81 3.60
C GLU A 614 9.56 0.70 5.11
N ASN A 615 9.19 -0.48 5.62
CA ASN A 615 9.06 -0.80 7.04
C ASN A 615 8.17 0.23 7.75
N ILE A 616 7.02 0.52 7.14
CA ILE A 616 6.04 1.50 7.64
C ILE A 616 4.68 0.84 7.77
N LEU A 617 4.07 0.99 8.94
CA LEU A 617 2.63 0.76 9.08
C LEU A 617 1.92 2.09 8.87
N GLN A 618 1.07 2.16 7.85
CA GLN A 618 0.30 3.35 7.51
C GLN A 618 -1.17 3.12 7.82
N PHE A 619 -1.75 3.98 8.65
CA PHE A 619 -3.17 3.94 8.94
C PHE A 619 -3.81 5.32 8.99
N ASP A 620 -5.07 5.38 8.58
CA ASP A 620 -5.89 6.59 8.61
C ASP A 620 -7.13 6.30 9.43
N ILE A 621 -7.41 7.13 10.42
CA ILE A 621 -8.53 6.94 11.35
C ILE A 621 -9.26 8.24 11.63
N ALA A 622 -10.50 8.13 12.08
CA ALA A 622 -11.27 9.23 12.64
C ALA A 622 -12.13 8.74 13.80
N VAL A 623 -12.47 9.61 14.74
CA VAL A 623 -13.52 9.36 15.73
C VAL A 623 -14.86 9.75 15.12
N PHE A 624 -15.79 8.79 14.98
CA PHE A 624 -17.05 9.08 14.28
C PHE A 624 -18.01 9.94 15.12
N GLU A 625 -17.91 9.87 16.46
CA GLU A 625 -18.79 10.55 17.40
C GLU A 625 -18.11 11.79 18.01
N PRO A 626 -18.64 13.01 17.79
CA PRO A 626 -18.09 14.21 18.38
C PRO A 626 -18.05 14.16 19.91
N GLY A 627 -16.90 14.47 20.51
CA GLY A 627 -16.70 14.45 21.96
C GLY A 627 -16.38 13.08 22.56
N ALA A 628 -16.37 12.02 21.75
CA ALA A 628 -15.87 10.72 22.18
C ALA A 628 -14.33 10.66 22.12
N THR A 629 -13.75 9.70 22.85
CA THR A 629 -12.34 9.33 22.73
C THR A 629 -12.26 7.94 22.11
N GLY A 630 -11.58 7.83 20.97
CA GLY A 630 -11.21 6.58 20.34
C GLY A 630 -9.97 5.98 21.01
N LYS A 631 -9.98 4.67 21.21
CA LYS A 631 -8.80 3.91 21.68
C LYS A 631 -8.51 2.76 20.73
N MET A 632 -7.23 2.52 20.47
CA MET A 632 -6.76 1.36 19.71
C MET A 632 -5.47 0.81 20.31
N GLU A 633 -5.22 -0.48 20.13
CA GLU A 633 -3.97 -1.14 20.49
C GLU A 633 -3.25 -1.61 19.22
N LEU A 634 -1.99 -1.23 19.07
CA LEU A 634 -1.10 -1.68 18.02
C LEU A 634 -0.21 -2.80 18.57
N THR A 635 -0.15 -3.92 17.88
CA THR A 635 0.72 -5.05 18.23
C THR A 635 1.91 -5.14 17.30
N ARG A 636 2.92 -5.90 17.73
CA ARG A 636 4.13 -6.19 16.95
C ARG A 636 4.87 -4.93 16.51
N VAL A 637 4.71 -3.85 17.29
CA VAL A 637 5.44 -2.58 17.16
C VAL A 637 6.84 -2.72 17.77
N PHE A 638 6.91 -3.29 18.97
CA PHE A 638 8.17 -3.57 19.67
C PHE A 638 8.92 -4.76 19.06
N ASN A 639 10.20 -4.91 19.38
CA ASN A 639 11.16 -5.84 18.75
C ASN A 639 11.44 -5.56 17.26
N ARG A 640 11.23 -4.32 16.80
CA ARG A 640 11.47 -3.87 15.41
C ARG A 640 12.45 -2.71 15.29
N GLY A 641 13.30 -2.53 16.30
CA GLY A 641 14.20 -1.39 16.41
C GLY A 641 13.49 -0.14 16.96
N ASP A 642 14.11 1.01 16.73
CA ASP A 642 13.52 2.29 17.07
C ASP A 642 12.31 2.56 16.18
N TRP A 643 11.31 3.22 16.73
CA TRP A 643 10.10 3.54 15.99
C TRP A 643 9.62 4.94 16.32
N THR A 644 9.10 5.59 15.30
CA THR A 644 8.50 6.92 15.42
C THR A 644 7.12 6.91 14.75
N LEU A 645 6.11 7.27 15.54
CA LEU A 645 4.76 7.53 15.08
C LEU A 645 4.64 9.01 14.72
N TYR A 646 4.15 9.28 13.52
CA TYR A 646 3.86 10.62 13.02
C TYR A 646 2.35 10.83 12.92
N SER A 647 1.93 12.09 13.05
CA SER A 647 0.64 12.57 12.57
C SER A 647 0.94 13.66 11.55
N ASP A 648 0.59 13.40 10.29
CA ASP A 648 1.13 14.12 9.14
C ASP A 648 2.67 14.19 9.17
N ILE A 649 3.24 15.36 9.48
CA ILE A 649 4.70 15.57 9.59
C ILE A 649 5.19 15.68 11.04
N ARG A 650 4.27 15.73 12.00
CA ARG A 650 4.64 15.95 13.39
C ARG A 650 4.89 14.60 14.06
N LYS A 651 6.05 14.45 14.68
CA LYS A 651 6.34 13.34 15.59
C LYS A 651 5.39 13.41 16.79
N VAL A 652 4.59 12.35 17.02
CA VAL A 652 3.57 12.32 18.08
C VAL A 652 3.80 11.24 19.14
N ALA A 653 4.50 10.16 18.81
CA ALA A 653 4.99 9.18 19.78
C ALA A 653 6.25 8.49 19.26
N TRP A 654 7.10 8.00 20.15
CA TRP A 654 8.31 7.26 19.78
C TRP A 654 8.78 6.32 20.87
N GLY A 655 9.51 5.29 20.47
CA GLY A 655 10.09 4.31 21.36
C GLY A 655 11.25 3.56 20.72
N ASP A 656 11.84 2.67 21.51
CA ASP A 656 12.86 1.72 21.09
C ASP A 656 12.23 0.31 20.92
N SER A 657 13.08 -0.70 20.75
CA SER A 657 12.63 -2.08 20.60
C SER A 657 11.92 -2.65 21.83
N GLU A 658 12.07 -2.05 23.00
CA GLU A 658 11.58 -2.58 24.28
C GLU A 658 10.45 -1.72 24.89
N GLN A 659 10.47 -0.40 24.69
CA GLN A 659 9.62 0.54 25.42
C GLN A 659 9.25 1.81 24.66
N LEU A 660 8.18 2.45 25.13
CA LEU A 660 7.80 3.80 24.73
C LEU A 660 8.71 4.81 25.43
N LEU A 661 9.33 5.71 24.68
CA LEU A 661 10.23 6.74 25.19
C LEU A 661 9.55 8.10 25.36
N GLY A 662 8.53 8.41 24.55
CA GLY A 662 7.78 9.65 24.68
C GLY A 662 6.55 9.75 23.78
N SER A 663 5.64 10.65 24.14
CA SER A 663 4.46 11.00 23.36
C SER A 663 4.03 12.45 23.59
N GLU A 664 3.35 13.02 22.60
CA GLU A 664 2.80 14.37 22.66
C GLU A 664 1.45 14.39 23.41
N PRO A 665 1.05 15.50 24.05
CA PRO A 665 -0.12 15.54 24.95
C PRO A 665 -1.48 15.23 24.31
N PHE A 666 -1.61 15.40 22.99
CA PHE A 666 -2.85 15.16 22.25
C PHE A 666 -2.98 13.71 21.72
N VAL A 667 -1.92 12.90 21.87
CA VAL A 667 -1.92 11.46 21.58
C VAL A 667 -1.46 10.74 22.83
N GLU A 668 -2.41 10.21 23.62
CA GLU A 668 -2.05 9.44 24.80
C GLU A 668 -1.55 8.05 24.38
N ALA A 669 -0.23 7.89 24.36
CA ALA A 669 0.43 6.63 24.06
C ALA A 669 0.95 5.95 25.33
N LYS A 670 0.74 4.64 25.48
CA LYS A 670 1.30 3.84 26.58
C LYS A 670 1.70 2.46 26.10
N SER A 671 2.81 1.93 26.63
CA SER A 671 3.14 0.52 26.49
C SER A 671 2.37 -0.30 27.52
N LYS A 672 1.65 -1.33 27.07
CA LYS A 672 0.89 -2.25 27.92
C LYS A 672 1.06 -3.66 27.37
N ASN A 673 1.62 -4.57 28.16
CA ASN A 673 1.88 -5.96 27.76
C ASN A 673 2.67 -6.12 26.44
N GLY A 674 3.54 -5.16 26.09
CA GLY A 674 4.25 -5.18 24.81
C GLY A 674 3.42 -4.71 23.61
N ASN A 675 2.29 -4.03 23.85
CA ASN A 675 1.46 -3.37 22.83
C ASN A 675 1.50 -1.85 23.01
N LEU A 676 1.34 -1.11 21.91
CA LEU A 676 1.25 0.35 21.92
C LEU A 676 -0.23 0.76 21.90
N VAL A 677 -0.72 1.30 23.02
CA VAL A 677 -2.09 1.82 23.11
C VAL A 677 -2.09 3.28 22.68
N ILE A 678 -2.97 3.67 21.76
CA ILE A 678 -3.12 5.04 21.27
C ILE A 678 -4.56 5.51 21.53
N SER A 679 -4.71 6.69 22.13
CA SER A 679 -6.00 7.36 22.29
C SER A 679 -6.06 8.66 21.50
N ILE A 680 -7.17 8.89 20.78
CA ILE A 680 -7.43 10.10 19.97
C ILE A 680 -8.85 10.62 20.20
N SER A 681 -9.09 11.90 19.93
CA SER A 681 -10.42 12.53 20.03
C SER A 681 -10.84 13.31 18.77
N ASP A 682 -10.01 13.29 17.72
CA ASP A 682 -10.28 14.04 16.48
C ASP A 682 -11.37 13.38 15.63
N THR A 683 -12.29 14.22 15.16
CA THR A 683 -13.39 13.79 14.28
C THR A 683 -13.04 13.90 12.79
N GLU A 684 -11.95 14.61 12.47
CA GLU A 684 -11.39 14.63 11.13
C GLU A 684 -10.52 13.40 10.88
N ILE A 685 -10.31 13.05 9.60
CA ILE A 685 -9.50 11.89 9.26
C ILE A 685 -8.03 12.27 9.44
N VAL A 686 -7.38 11.64 10.42
CA VAL A 686 -5.97 11.83 10.71
C VAL A 686 -5.16 10.67 10.14
N SER A 687 -4.07 10.99 9.43
CA SER A 687 -3.14 10.01 8.89
C SER A 687 -1.98 9.81 9.85
N PHE A 688 -1.69 8.55 10.16
CA PHE A 688 -0.62 8.14 11.05
C PHE A 688 0.29 7.12 10.35
N PRO A 689 1.46 7.54 9.85
CA PRO A 689 2.53 6.63 9.55
C PRO A 689 3.35 6.34 10.82
N ILE A 690 3.51 5.06 11.15
CA ILE A 690 4.55 4.61 12.09
C ILE A 690 5.71 4.05 11.28
N SER A 691 6.84 4.77 11.35
CA SER A 691 8.10 4.35 10.76
C SER A 691 8.86 3.54 11.79
N PHE A 692 9.27 2.35 11.42
CA PHE A 692 10.22 1.57 12.19
C PHE A 692 11.60 1.95 11.63
N GLU A 693 12.26 2.86 12.34
CA GLU A 693 13.64 3.19 12.03
C GLU A 693 14.43 1.89 12.11
N ILE A 694 15.00 1.52 10.97
CA ILE A 694 16.07 0.55 11.01
C ILE A 694 17.16 1.28 11.78
N ILE A 695 17.36 0.91 13.05
CA ILE A 695 18.66 1.12 13.67
C ILE A 695 19.62 0.34 12.76
N THR A 696 20.22 1.01 11.78
CA THR A 696 21.44 0.54 11.15
C THR A 696 22.58 0.71 12.15
N MET A 697 22.46 0.08 13.32
CA MET A 697 23.52 -0.81 13.73
C MET A 697 23.32 -2.05 12.88
N SER A 698 23.82 -1.98 11.64
CA SER A 698 24.00 -3.14 10.78
C SER A 698 24.81 -4.18 11.56
N THR A 699 24.13 -5.09 12.24
CA THR A 699 24.69 -6.35 12.70
C THR A 699 23.86 -7.51 12.18
N THR A 700 23.36 -7.41 10.94
CA THR A 700 23.68 -8.53 10.05
C THR A 700 25.19 -8.45 9.88
N PRO A 701 25.97 -9.51 10.17
CA PRO A 701 27.39 -9.48 9.88
C PRO A 701 27.50 -9.21 8.38
N VAL A 702 27.85 -7.97 8.00
CA VAL A 702 28.27 -7.71 6.64
C VAL A 702 29.46 -8.64 6.47
N ASP A 703 29.37 -9.56 5.51
CA ASP A 703 30.45 -10.49 5.23
C ASP A 703 31.77 -9.70 5.26
N PRO A 704 32.70 -9.98 6.18
CA PRO A 704 33.96 -9.24 6.27
C PRO A 704 34.78 -9.31 4.98
N SER A 705 34.47 -10.25 4.09
CA SER A 705 35.07 -10.32 2.75
C SER A 705 34.50 -9.27 1.77
N SER A 706 33.34 -8.67 2.10
CA SER A 706 32.62 -7.74 1.24
C SER A 706 33.23 -6.33 1.30
N PRO A 707 33.43 -5.66 0.14
CA PRO A 707 33.98 -4.30 0.12
C PRO A 707 33.10 -3.27 0.81
N ILE A 708 31.79 -3.49 0.89
CA ILE A 708 30.86 -2.56 1.56
C ILE A 708 30.92 -2.68 3.10
N ALA A 709 31.67 -3.65 3.65
CA ALA A 709 31.85 -3.81 5.09
C ALA A 709 32.73 -2.71 5.73
N TYR A 710 33.51 -1.97 4.94
CA TYR A 710 34.58 -1.10 5.44
C TYR A 710 34.41 0.34 4.97
N GLY A 711 34.37 1.31 5.88
CA GLY A 711 34.16 2.73 5.57
C GLY A 711 35.22 3.36 4.64
N PRO A 712 35.03 4.61 4.18
CA PRO A 712 36.01 5.30 3.34
C PRO A 712 37.41 5.40 3.97
N SER A 713 37.48 5.61 5.29
CA SER A 713 38.74 5.67 6.04
C SER A 713 39.47 4.33 6.16
N GLU A 714 38.78 3.21 5.92
CA GLU A 714 39.31 1.84 5.98
C GLU A 714 39.48 1.23 4.57
N THR A 715 39.22 2.01 3.52
CA THR A 715 39.30 1.59 2.12
C THR A 715 40.43 2.36 1.41
N ALA A 716 41.18 1.67 0.56
CA ALA A 716 42.15 2.32 -0.32
C ALA A 716 42.01 1.86 -1.78
N LEU A 717 42.15 2.81 -2.71
CA LEU A 717 42.25 2.57 -4.15
C LEU A 717 43.72 2.47 -4.53
N LEU A 718 44.13 1.32 -5.09
CA LEU A 718 45.46 1.10 -5.65
C LEU A 718 45.40 1.24 -7.17
N LEU A 719 46.17 2.19 -7.70
CA LEU A 719 46.36 2.44 -9.12
C LEU A 719 47.65 1.73 -9.55
N LEU A 720 47.50 0.62 -10.30
CA LEU A 720 48.57 -0.33 -10.59
C LEU A 720 49.17 -0.10 -11.98
N ASP A 721 50.43 0.36 -12.05
CA ASP A 721 51.20 0.50 -13.30
C ASP A 721 50.51 1.23 -14.44
N TRP A 722 49.85 2.36 -14.15
CA TRP A 722 49.33 3.24 -15.18
C TRP A 722 50.44 4.00 -15.91
N TYR A 723 51.42 3.29 -16.44
CA TYR A 723 52.47 3.87 -17.27
C TYR A 723 51.94 4.20 -18.66
N THR A 724 52.27 5.39 -19.18
CA THR A 724 51.96 5.78 -20.57
C THR A 724 52.46 4.73 -21.57
N LEU A 725 53.67 4.19 -21.33
CA LEU A 725 54.24 3.10 -22.12
C LEU A 725 53.38 1.84 -22.15
N PHE A 726 52.75 1.49 -21.03
CA PHE A 726 51.97 0.26 -20.91
C PHE A 726 50.61 0.43 -21.58
N ILE A 727 50.01 1.62 -21.49
CA ILE A 727 48.81 1.97 -22.22
C ILE A 727 49.04 1.88 -23.73
N GLU A 728 50.12 2.50 -24.23
CA GLU A 728 50.41 2.57 -25.66
C GLU A 728 50.85 1.22 -26.27
N LYS A 729 51.58 0.38 -25.51
CA LYS A 729 52.30 -0.77 -26.08
C LYS A 729 51.94 -2.14 -25.50
N LEU A 730 51.30 -2.22 -24.33
CA LEU A 730 51.14 -3.50 -23.61
C LEU A 730 49.70 -3.87 -23.26
N ALA A 731 48.83 -2.89 -23.02
CA ALA A 731 47.49 -3.12 -22.50
C ALA A 731 46.39 -3.22 -23.58
N GLY A 732 46.77 -3.25 -24.86
CA GLY A 732 45.85 -3.49 -25.97
C GLY A 732 44.85 -2.35 -26.22
N PRO A 733 43.84 -2.56 -27.09
CA PRO A 733 42.89 -1.53 -27.50
C PRO A 733 41.94 -1.08 -26.37
N THR A 734 41.82 -1.86 -25.29
CA THR A 734 40.95 -1.55 -24.14
C THR A 734 41.63 -0.66 -23.08
N ALA A 735 42.92 -0.34 -23.26
CA ALA A 735 43.69 0.47 -22.31
C ALA A 735 43.19 1.92 -22.17
N GLU A 736 42.87 2.58 -23.29
CA GLU A 736 42.36 3.96 -23.28
C GLU A 736 40.97 4.09 -22.64
N PRO A 737 39.98 3.22 -22.96
CA PRO A 737 38.72 3.18 -22.21
C PRO A 737 38.93 2.95 -20.71
N ALA A 738 39.77 1.99 -20.34
CA ALA A 738 40.03 1.68 -18.93
C ALA A 738 40.71 2.84 -18.18
N LEU A 739 41.58 3.59 -18.86
CA LEU A 739 42.21 4.80 -18.30
C LEU A 739 41.16 5.85 -17.93
N LYS A 740 40.16 6.08 -18.80
CA LYS A 740 39.08 7.05 -18.51
C LYS A 740 38.31 6.68 -17.25
N VAL A 741 37.94 5.40 -17.13
CA VAL A 741 37.25 4.89 -15.94
C VAL A 741 38.14 5.00 -14.70
N ALA A 742 39.44 4.72 -14.81
CA ALA A 742 40.37 4.87 -13.70
C ALA A 742 40.49 6.32 -13.21
N VAL A 743 40.48 7.30 -14.13
CA VAL A 743 40.46 8.74 -13.79
C VAL A 743 39.17 9.12 -13.05
N GLU A 744 38.02 8.68 -13.56
CA GLU A 744 36.72 8.92 -12.92
C GLU A 744 36.65 8.28 -11.52
N LEU A 745 37.11 7.03 -11.41
CA LEU A 745 37.18 6.30 -10.15
C LEU A 745 38.10 6.98 -9.13
N ARG A 746 39.27 7.47 -9.57
CA ARG A 746 40.20 8.25 -8.73
C ARG A 746 39.52 9.52 -8.21
N ASN A 747 38.91 10.30 -9.09
CA ASN A 747 38.24 11.54 -8.70
C ASN A 747 37.09 11.29 -7.71
N TRP A 748 36.32 10.22 -7.96
CA TRP A 748 35.28 9.79 -7.04
C TRP A 748 35.84 9.35 -5.68
N ALA A 749 36.92 8.56 -5.67
CA ALA A 749 37.55 8.11 -4.43
C ALA A 749 38.01 9.29 -3.57
N LYS A 750 38.60 10.32 -4.20
CA LYS A 750 39.00 11.56 -3.52
C LYS A 750 37.80 12.32 -2.95
N ALA A 751 36.72 12.48 -3.72
CA ALA A 751 35.51 13.15 -3.25
C ALA A 751 34.91 12.47 -2.00
N HIS A 752 35.17 11.16 -1.82
CA HIS A 752 34.69 10.36 -0.70
C HIS A 752 35.72 10.15 0.42
N ASN A 753 36.88 10.83 0.38
CA ASN A 753 37.98 10.67 1.35
C ASN A 753 38.54 9.23 1.43
N ILE A 754 38.51 8.48 0.32
CA ILE A 754 39.16 7.18 0.19
C ILE A 754 40.65 7.40 -0.11
N THR A 755 41.52 6.61 0.53
CA THR A 755 42.98 6.75 0.32
C THR A 755 43.34 6.28 -1.10
N VAL A 756 44.01 7.12 -1.89
CA VAL A 756 44.46 6.77 -3.25
C VAL A 756 45.98 6.58 -3.26
N VAL A 757 46.43 5.45 -3.81
CA VAL A 757 47.85 5.06 -3.82
C VAL A 757 48.28 4.61 -5.21
N HIS A 758 49.31 5.25 -5.74
CA HIS A 758 49.96 4.92 -7.00
C HIS A 758 51.03 3.85 -6.78
N CYS A 759 50.92 2.73 -7.49
CA CYS A 759 51.81 1.60 -7.36
C CYS A 759 52.59 1.40 -8.67
N LEU A 760 53.82 1.91 -8.67
CA LEU A 760 54.66 2.01 -9.87
C LEU A 760 55.91 1.13 -9.77
N ILE A 761 56.60 0.89 -10.87
CA ILE A 761 57.89 0.20 -10.89
C ILE A 761 59.00 1.24 -10.67
N ASP A 762 60.02 0.91 -9.89
CA ASP A 762 61.23 1.74 -9.84
C ASP A 762 62.00 1.61 -11.16
N ALA A 763 61.83 2.59 -12.06
CA ALA A 763 62.53 2.64 -13.35
C ALA A 763 64.06 2.72 -13.20
N ASN A 764 64.56 3.17 -12.04
CA ASN A 764 65.98 3.29 -11.76
C ASN A 764 66.55 2.08 -10.99
N GLY A 765 65.69 1.18 -10.54
CA GLY A 765 66.06 -0.02 -9.80
C GLY A 765 66.71 -1.09 -10.68
N THR A 766 67.33 -2.08 -10.03
CA THR A 766 67.88 -3.28 -10.69
C THR A 766 66.97 -4.48 -10.41
N PRO A 767 66.57 -5.27 -11.43
CA PRO A 767 65.82 -6.50 -11.18
C PRO A 767 66.60 -7.48 -10.29
N TYR A 768 65.90 -8.17 -9.39
CA TYR A 768 66.59 -9.13 -8.51
C TYR A 768 67.18 -10.31 -9.30
N PRO A 769 68.34 -10.88 -8.91
CA PRO A 769 69.10 -11.79 -9.79
C PRO A 769 68.39 -13.08 -10.20
N ALA A 770 67.50 -13.60 -9.35
CA ALA A 770 66.74 -14.81 -9.62
C ALA A 770 65.43 -14.57 -10.40
N CYS A 771 65.14 -13.34 -10.84
CA CYS A 771 63.89 -13.04 -11.52
C CYS A 771 63.88 -13.66 -12.93
N LYS A 772 62.79 -14.32 -13.30
CA LYS A 772 62.68 -14.94 -14.62
C LYS A 772 62.58 -13.85 -15.69
N GLY A 773 63.53 -13.83 -16.63
CA GLY A 773 63.57 -12.84 -17.71
C GLY A 773 64.21 -11.51 -17.32
N VAL A 774 65.30 -11.54 -16.53
CA VAL A 774 66.12 -10.35 -16.17
C VAL A 774 66.41 -9.46 -17.39
N ASP A 775 66.83 -10.05 -18.50
CA ASP A 775 67.19 -9.30 -19.73
C ASP A 775 65.98 -8.54 -20.31
N ARG A 776 64.78 -9.15 -20.27
CA ARG A 776 63.52 -8.51 -20.70
C ARG A 776 63.18 -7.32 -19.79
N PHE A 777 63.35 -7.47 -18.48
CA PHE A 777 63.12 -6.38 -17.53
C PHE A 777 64.14 -5.26 -17.70
N GLN A 778 65.42 -5.58 -17.92
CA GLN A 778 66.45 -4.57 -18.18
C GLN A 778 66.17 -3.77 -19.45
N GLY A 779 65.74 -4.44 -20.54
CA GLY A 779 65.31 -3.77 -21.76
C GLY A 779 64.10 -2.86 -21.54
N LEU A 780 63.11 -3.31 -20.77
CA LEU A 780 61.95 -2.49 -20.40
C LEU A 780 62.36 -1.24 -19.60
N LEU A 781 63.22 -1.39 -18.60
CA LEU A 781 63.71 -0.29 -17.76
C LEU A 781 64.51 0.74 -18.56
N GLN A 782 65.29 0.32 -19.55
CA GLN A 782 65.99 1.26 -20.45
C GLN A 782 65.01 2.14 -21.22
N VAL A 783 63.91 1.57 -21.73
CA VAL A 783 62.86 2.34 -22.41
C VAL A 783 62.14 3.26 -21.42
N MET A 784 61.80 2.76 -20.23
CA MET A 784 61.13 3.56 -19.20
C MET A 784 61.97 4.78 -18.76
N LYS A 785 63.30 4.65 -18.69
CA LYS A 785 64.22 5.76 -18.38
C LYS A 785 64.23 6.87 -19.43
N THR A 786 63.82 6.59 -20.65
CA THR A 786 63.76 7.58 -21.74
C THR A 786 62.46 8.39 -21.75
N LEU A 787 61.47 7.99 -20.96
CA LEU A 787 60.21 8.71 -20.83
C LEU A 787 60.35 9.74 -19.70
N GLU A 788 60.07 11.01 -20.02
CA GLU A 788 60.18 12.11 -19.04
C GLU A 788 59.18 11.98 -17.89
N GLU A 789 58.03 11.34 -18.13
CA GLU A 789 56.92 11.26 -17.19
C GLU A 789 56.36 9.83 -17.12
N PRO A 790 56.27 9.21 -15.93
CA PRO A 790 55.91 7.82 -15.79
C PRO A 790 54.41 7.56 -16.05
N GLU A 791 53.51 8.43 -15.59
CA GLU A 791 52.05 8.27 -15.69
C GLU A 791 51.42 9.34 -16.62
N PRO A 792 50.24 9.06 -17.21
CA PRO A 792 49.42 10.05 -17.91
C PRO A 792 49.13 11.27 -17.05
N ALA A 793 49.02 12.44 -17.67
CA ALA A 793 48.79 13.69 -16.96
C ALA A 793 47.49 13.67 -16.14
N GLU A 794 46.49 12.92 -16.60
CA GLU A 794 45.15 12.80 -16.02
C GLU A 794 45.12 11.95 -14.74
N LEU A 795 46.05 11.00 -14.58
CA LEU A 795 46.16 10.15 -13.40
C LEU A 795 47.27 10.58 -12.45
N ARG A 796 48.13 11.54 -12.84
CA ARG A 796 49.28 11.93 -12.04
C ARG A 796 48.87 12.32 -10.62
N ALA A 797 49.59 11.76 -9.64
CA ALA A 797 49.43 12.12 -8.24
C ALA A 797 49.57 13.64 -8.05
N ASP A 798 48.64 14.25 -7.31
CA ASP A 798 48.83 15.62 -6.84
C ASP A 798 49.50 15.60 -5.46
N ASP A 799 50.46 16.50 -5.23
CA ASP A 799 51.33 16.52 -4.04
C ASP A 799 50.60 16.75 -2.70
N LYS A 800 49.27 16.81 -2.69
CA LYS A 800 48.48 17.19 -1.51
C LYS A 800 47.88 16.03 -0.75
N ASP A 801 47.46 14.93 -1.39
CA ASP A 801 46.76 13.82 -0.70
C ASP A 801 46.98 12.41 -1.30
N GLU A 802 47.85 12.26 -2.31
CA GLU A 802 48.16 10.98 -2.96
C GLU A 802 49.60 10.53 -2.73
N LEU A 803 49.80 9.21 -2.64
CA LEU A 803 51.12 8.64 -2.39
C LEU A 803 51.52 7.68 -3.50
N THR A 804 52.78 7.76 -3.89
CA THR A 804 53.38 6.85 -4.87
C THR A 804 54.37 5.91 -4.19
N PHE A 805 54.18 4.61 -4.38
CA PHE A 805 55.10 3.57 -3.95
C PHE A 805 55.74 2.91 -5.17
N HIS A 806 57.07 2.82 -5.13
CA HIS A 806 57.85 2.20 -6.20
C HIS A 806 58.27 0.79 -5.80
N ARG A 807 57.87 -0.21 -6.60
CA ARG A 807 58.31 -1.59 -6.42
C ARG A 807 59.61 -1.86 -7.15
N VAL A 808 60.46 -2.66 -6.52
CA VAL A 808 61.72 -3.12 -7.13
C VAL A 808 61.40 -3.97 -8.37
N PRO A 809 62.07 -3.72 -9.52
CA PRO A 809 61.83 -4.47 -10.75
C PRO A 809 61.95 -5.99 -10.56
N GLY A 810 61.10 -6.74 -11.25
CA GLY A 810 60.97 -8.18 -11.10
C GLY A 810 59.95 -8.61 -10.04
N HIS A 811 59.63 -7.78 -9.04
CA HIS A 811 58.43 -8.01 -8.23
C HIS A 811 57.20 -7.56 -9.00
N ILE A 812 56.16 -8.40 -9.00
CA ILE A 812 54.98 -8.17 -9.82
C ILE A 812 53.79 -7.63 -9.02
N SER A 813 53.58 -8.14 -7.81
CA SER A 813 52.53 -7.65 -6.91
C SER A 813 52.93 -6.28 -6.35
N ALA A 814 52.02 -5.31 -6.40
CA ALA A 814 52.24 -3.98 -5.86
C ALA A 814 52.50 -4.00 -4.34
N LEU A 815 51.91 -4.95 -3.60
CA LEU A 815 52.15 -5.12 -2.16
C LEU A 815 53.60 -5.47 -1.80
N LYS A 816 54.45 -5.81 -2.78
CA LYS A 816 55.90 -5.98 -2.56
C LYS A 816 56.69 -4.66 -2.64
N SER A 817 56.03 -3.53 -2.87
CA SER A 817 56.67 -2.23 -2.76
C SER A 817 57.15 -1.99 -1.33
N PRO A 818 58.40 -1.56 -1.11
CA PRO A 818 58.90 -1.25 0.23
C PRO A 818 57.98 -0.27 0.97
N GLY A 819 57.51 -0.66 2.16
CA GLY A 819 56.69 0.18 3.04
C GLY A 819 55.20 0.27 2.70
N LEU A 820 54.72 -0.21 1.55
CA LEU A 820 53.30 -0.09 1.17
C LEU A 820 52.39 -0.87 2.11
N LEU A 821 52.72 -2.14 2.38
CA LEU A 821 51.90 -2.99 3.26
C LEU A 821 51.83 -2.43 4.69
N ASP A 822 52.96 -1.97 5.23
CA ASP A 822 53.04 -1.37 6.56
C ASP A 822 52.25 -0.06 6.62
N TYR A 823 52.31 0.75 5.55
CA TYR A 823 51.52 1.97 5.42
C TYR A 823 50.02 1.67 5.47
N LEU A 824 49.54 0.73 4.64
CA LEU A 824 48.12 0.35 4.60
C LEU A 824 47.64 -0.16 5.96
N LYS A 825 48.41 -1.03 6.61
CA LYS A 825 48.09 -1.55 7.95
C LYS A 825 48.08 -0.46 9.02
N LYS A 826 49.08 0.44 9.02
CA LYS A 826 49.17 1.55 9.99
C LYS A 826 48.03 2.55 9.82
N ARG A 827 47.52 2.74 8.60
CA ARG A 827 46.35 3.58 8.31
C ARG A 827 45.02 2.92 8.69
N GLY A 828 45.03 1.65 9.09
CA GLY A 828 43.81 0.90 9.40
C GLY A 828 43.02 0.48 8.17
N ILE A 829 43.66 0.39 6.99
CA ILE A 829 43.00 -0.08 5.78
C ILE A 829 42.68 -1.57 5.92
N LYS A 830 41.48 -1.95 5.50
CA LYS A 830 40.95 -3.33 5.52
C LYS A 830 40.36 -3.74 4.17
N SER A 831 39.98 -2.78 3.32
CA SER A 831 39.52 -3.03 1.95
C SER A 831 40.42 -2.38 0.90
N LEU A 832 40.73 -3.12 -0.17
CA LEU A 832 41.54 -2.65 -1.28
C LEU A 832 40.76 -2.76 -2.60
N VAL A 833 40.64 -1.63 -3.29
CA VAL A 833 40.06 -1.51 -4.62
C VAL A 833 41.19 -1.41 -5.62
N LEU A 834 41.21 -2.26 -6.63
CA LEU A 834 42.31 -2.39 -7.59
C LEU A 834 41.87 -1.95 -8.98
N SER A 835 42.66 -1.08 -9.59
CA SER A 835 42.57 -0.67 -10.99
C SER A 835 43.98 -0.63 -11.58
N GLY A 836 44.18 -1.12 -12.80
CA GLY A 836 45.48 -0.97 -13.45
C GLY A 836 45.84 -1.99 -14.51
N LEU A 837 47.13 -2.03 -14.82
CA LEU A 837 47.70 -2.69 -15.99
C LEU A 837 48.86 -3.65 -15.64
N SER A 838 49.07 -4.72 -16.40
CA SER A 838 48.03 -5.43 -17.14
C SER A 838 47.19 -6.29 -16.18
N THR A 839 46.04 -6.79 -16.65
CA THR A 839 45.11 -7.60 -15.85
C THR A 839 45.72 -8.93 -15.44
N SER A 840 46.30 -9.65 -16.41
CA SER A 840 47.16 -10.81 -16.19
C SER A 840 48.45 -10.45 -15.49
N GLY A 841 48.80 -9.17 -15.52
CA GLY A 841 49.95 -8.45 -15.00
C GLY A 841 49.93 -8.21 -13.49
N CYS A 842 50.18 -6.96 -13.12
CA CYS A 842 50.21 -6.53 -11.74
C CYS A 842 48.86 -6.74 -11.03
N VAL A 843 47.73 -6.59 -11.73
CA VAL A 843 46.38 -6.67 -11.15
C VAL A 843 46.13 -8.05 -10.53
N LEU A 844 46.23 -9.14 -11.30
CA LEU A 844 46.00 -10.49 -10.79
C LEU A 844 46.95 -10.85 -9.64
N ARG A 845 48.25 -10.54 -9.76
CA ARG A 845 49.23 -10.87 -8.71
C ARG A 845 48.98 -10.05 -7.45
N THR A 846 48.57 -8.80 -7.59
CA THR A 846 48.21 -7.96 -6.46
C THR A 846 46.94 -8.48 -5.81
N ALA A 847 45.89 -8.78 -6.57
CA ALA A 847 44.61 -9.29 -6.06
C ALA A 847 44.76 -10.58 -5.25
N ILE A 848 45.62 -11.50 -5.67
CA ILE A 848 45.90 -12.72 -4.90
C ILE A 848 46.66 -12.38 -3.61
N THR A 849 47.68 -11.52 -3.70
CA THR A 849 48.53 -11.16 -2.55
C THR A 849 47.76 -10.35 -1.52
N THR A 850 46.80 -9.51 -1.93
CA THR A 850 45.99 -8.69 -1.02
C THR A 850 45.07 -9.56 -0.18
N THR A 851 44.49 -10.61 -0.78
CA THR A 851 43.73 -11.61 -0.03
C THR A 851 44.61 -12.37 0.96
N ASP A 852 45.81 -12.81 0.55
CA ASP A 852 46.78 -13.47 1.46
C ASP A 852 47.26 -12.53 2.58
N ALA A 853 47.20 -11.22 2.37
CA ALA A 853 47.55 -10.20 3.34
C ALA A 853 46.37 -9.72 4.21
N GLU A 854 45.25 -10.45 4.18
CA GLU A 854 44.05 -10.24 5.00
C GLU A 854 43.22 -8.99 4.64
N PHE A 855 43.25 -8.54 3.37
CA PHE A 855 42.39 -7.46 2.88
C PHE A 855 41.19 -8.00 2.09
N ALA A 856 40.02 -7.36 2.27
CA ALA A 856 38.90 -7.52 1.36
C ALA A 856 39.22 -6.86 0.01
N THR A 857 39.35 -7.68 -1.04
CA THR A 857 39.88 -7.25 -2.34
C THR A 857 38.76 -7.11 -3.37
N THR A 858 38.71 -5.98 -4.07
CA THR A 858 37.82 -5.75 -5.21
C THR A 858 38.61 -5.29 -6.42
N VAL A 859 38.45 -5.94 -7.57
CA VAL A 859 39.04 -5.54 -8.85
C VAL A 859 37.98 -4.86 -9.70
N ILE A 860 38.28 -3.65 -10.18
CA ILE A 860 37.38 -2.88 -11.03
C ILE A 860 37.60 -3.28 -12.49
N SER A 861 36.66 -4.04 -13.04
CA SER A 861 36.81 -4.75 -14.32
C SER A 861 37.01 -3.81 -15.50
N ASP A 862 36.21 -2.74 -15.55
CA ASP A 862 36.26 -1.69 -16.57
C ASP A 862 37.35 -0.64 -16.32
N ALA A 863 38.08 -0.73 -15.20
CA ALA A 863 39.29 0.05 -14.91
C ALA A 863 40.55 -0.84 -14.89
N CYS A 864 40.54 -1.96 -15.62
CA CYS A 864 41.68 -2.83 -15.86
C CYS A 864 41.76 -3.16 -17.35
N ALA A 865 42.97 -3.40 -17.89
CA ALA A 865 43.13 -3.84 -19.28
C ALA A 865 44.31 -4.81 -19.43
N ASP A 866 44.33 -5.56 -20.53
CA ASP A 866 45.41 -6.46 -20.92
C ASP A 866 45.55 -6.51 -22.44
N GLY A 867 46.76 -6.79 -22.94
CA GLY A 867 47.02 -6.90 -24.37
C GLY A 867 46.32 -8.09 -25.03
N ASP A 868 45.89 -9.08 -24.24
CA ASP A 868 45.08 -10.21 -24.67
C ASP A 868 43.68 -10.14 -24.02
N GLU A 869 42.68 -9.82 -24.84
CA GLU A 869 41.28 -9.64 -24.40
C GLU A 869 40.66 -10.94 -23.87
N GLU A 870 41.01 -12.10 -24.45
CA GLU A 870 40.49 -13.38 -24.00
C GLU A 870 41.07 -13.73 -22.63
N LEU A 871 42.38 -13.52 -22.46
CA LEU A 871 43.05 -13.70 -21.18
C LEU A 871 42.51 -12.75 -20.10
N HIS A 872 42.34 -11.47 -20.43
CA HIS A 872 41.73 -10.46 -19.56
C HIS A 872 40.36 -10.93 -19.03
N ARG A 873 39.47 -11.34 -19.93
CA ARG A 873 38.14 -11.83 -19.58
C ARG A 873 38.20 -13.09 -18.71
N ILE A 874 39.01 -14.09 -19.08
CA ILE A 874 39.14 -15.32 -18.27
C ILE A 874 39.61 -15.01 -16.85
N ILE A 875 40.54 -14.07 -16.68
CA ILE A 875 41.04 -13.69 -15.37
C ILE A 875 39.93 -13.06 -14.52
N LEU A 876 39.20 -12.08 -15.08
CA LEU A 876 38.15 -11.37 -14.36
C LEU A 876 36.90 -12.22 -14.13
N ASP A 877 36.53 -13.10 -15.05
CA ASP A 877 35.30 -13.89 -14.94
C ASP A 877 35.50 -15.18 -14.12
N LYS A 878 36.72 -15.75 -14.13
CA LYS A 878 36.95 -17.11 -13.59
C LYS A 878 38.01 -17.19 -12.51
N ILE A 879 39.03 -16.34 -12.53
CA ILE A 879 40.17 -16.47 -11.61
C ILE A 879 39.99 -15.55 -10.41
N VAL A 880 39.84 -14.24 -10.62
CA VAL A 880 39.72 -13.26 -9.55
C VAL A 880 38.49 -13.51 -8.66
N PRO A 881 37.30 -13.88 -9.17
CA PRO A 881 36.12 -14.16 -8.34
C PRO A 881 36.32 -15.27 -7.30
N SER A 882 37.32 -16.14 -7.47
CA SER A 882 37.66 -17.18 -6.49
C SER A 882 38.44 -16.66 -5.27
N ARG A 883 38.94 -15.41 -5.32
CA ARG A 883 39.83 -14.82 -4.31
C ARG A 883 39.44 -13.41 -3.88
N GLY A 884 38.61 -12.71 -4.64
CA GLY A 884 38.11 -11.36 -4.36
C GLY A 884 36.92 -11.03 -5.25
N HIS A 885 36.40 -9.81 -5.11
CA HIS A 885 35.24 -9.34 -5.87
C HIS A 885 35.67 -8.74 -7.21
N VAL A 886 34.83 -8.87 -8.23
CA VAL A 886 35.01 -8.20 -9.53
C VAL A 886 33.76 -7.41 -9.82
N LYS A 887 33.90 -6.10 -10.06
CA LYS A 887 32.79 -5.17 -10.29
C LYS A 887 33.17 -4.13 -11.33
N SER A 888 32.19 -3.57 -12.03
CA SER A 888 32.42 -2.30 -12.73
C SER A 888 32.56 -1.14 -11.75
N ALA A 889 33.14 -0.02 -12.19
CA ALA A 889 33.27 1.18 -11.37
C ALA A 889 31.90 1.68 -10.90
N ALA A 890 30.93 1.72 -11.82
CA ALA A 890 29.56 2.18 -11.51
C ALA A 890 28.84 1.28 -10.50
N GLU A 891 28.97 -0.05 -10.62
CA GLU A 891 28.41 -1.00 -9.65
C GLU A 891 29.05 -0.82 -8.27
N PHE A 892 30.38 -0.72 -8.24
CA PHE A 892 31.11 -0.52 -6.99
C PHE A 892 30.69 0.78 -6.30
N GLN A 893 30.67 1.90 -7.02
CA GLN A 893 30.31 3.22 -6.47
C GLN A 893 28.87 3.21 -5.94
N LYS A 894 27.93 2.67 -6.70
CA LYS A 894 26.51 2.58 -6.32
C LYS A 894 26.32 1.76 -5.05
N GLU A 895 26.99 0.61 -4.93
CA GLU A 895 26.92 -0.21 -3.72
C GLU A 895 27.60 0.45 -2.52
N PHE A 896 28.75 1.08 -2.76
CA PHE A 896 29.49 1.77 -1.71
C PHE A 896 28.70 2.97 -1.17
N GLU A 897 28.01 3.73 -2.00
CA GLU A 897 27.13 4.83 -1.57
C GLU A 897 25.83 4.30 -0.97
N GLY A 898 25.22 3.28 -1.57
CA GLY A 898 23.99 2.67 -1.10
C GLY A 898 24.11 2.05 0.30
N ALA A 899 25.27 1.52 0.67
CA ALA A 899 25.53 1.01 2.01
C ALA A 899 25.70 2.11 3.08
N ARG A 900 25.85 3.38 2.67
CA ARG A 900 26.19 4.51 3.57
C ARG A 900 25.18 5.66 3.57
N ASN A 901 24.24 5.66 2.61
CA ASN A 901 23.10 6.57 2.55
C ASN A 901 21.82 5.96 3.16
N VAL A 902 21.97 4.97 4.05
CA VAL A 902 20.88 4.30 4.81
C VAL A 902 21.01 4.62 6.28
#